data_AF-A0A7K8UMU9-F1
#
_entry.id   AF-A0A7K8UMU9-F1
#
_cell.length_a   1.000
_cell.length_b   1.000
_cell.length_c   1.000
_cell.angle_alpha   90.00
_cell.angle_beta   90.00
_cell.angle_gamma   90.00
#
_symmetry.space_group_name_H-M   'P 1'
#
loop_
_entity.id
_entity.type
_entity.pdbx_description
1 polymer ?
#
loop_
_entity_poly.entity_id
_entity_poly.type
_entity_poly.pdbx_seq_one_letter_code
_entity_poly.pdbx_strand_id
1 'polypeptide(L)'
;MALSDSVTTCLSPPVHYVICKLGFEKKDTYDISNILSENGEVCWQAVTEHVCYLESDQSVDYIKSIRSLGPVCESVNLHFKSLTKEQFVIQYALWFHWTNYTELFLEVFDVLQYTQTTEVALGLMKLTSCLERALGDVYLLIGKDCPFLLRDLLASEQLAIVFGQAVMNVLRVFIGSPCGLNLRNVLWHGFASPQEIPAKYCAMLLFLTAGLGQLLQTYLLQTKCILVHRPYVIFMSLEELDVFPGKYLTISKFLLRYIWGKTPLGICVIFFRYADCVILLLPQLEVGLRLLFTTTNKCPNRLVTAEVKFLSKVNYDLMLAKHLDNEEVNQLPAVLEEPAMASEFLWDFLNHQEGPRVRDRLSHGEINLEAFPREVANQIVAFAITLLCRFSDEDMFAFKEHMVIKLLMNCASCYRSRFHPISRLKKQVLECMKSIHLWPELPTVPEEHVQTIKGLEGNAEGSTLILMIPEIISQLRQYMPQNCSGSDDPINSVLTERLLTELCDTHICTLYSPRPVLEILVVLRKISTQCHQVSEQVIASAELRYKQWINKTLRSRQRHNYLRMLNRLADISSFKSGIEIFFFISFFFFKSFNEFSFFGFISHRFLKSVLQYTENLVTYTSPEKNKWDETMELTNKALTKIRKISDRKLMLMQLAT
;
A
#
# COMPACT_ATOMS: atom_id res chain seq x y z
N MET A 1 32.32 32.74 11.72
CA MET A 1 32.77 31.44 11.21
C MET A 1 32.19 30.37 12.11
N ALA A 2 31.00 29.87 11.77
CA ALA A 2 30.45 28.69 12.45
C ALA A 2 31.23 27.49 11.92
N LEU A 3 31.80 26.70 12.83
CA LEU A 3 32.43 25.42 12.49
C LEU A 3 31.41 24.60 11.70
N SER A 4 31.79 24.15 10.51
CA SER A 4 31.01 23.17 9.76
C SER A 4 30.93 21.91 10.61
N ASP A 5 29.76 21.65 11.21
CA ASP A 5 29.51 20.37 11.86
C ASP A 5 29.90 19.25 10.90
N SER A 6 30.73 18.32 11.37
CA SER A 6 31.17 17.18 10.58
C SER A 6 29.96 16.42 10.06
N VAL A 7 29.82 16.30 8.74
CA VAL A 7 28.74 15.53 8.13
C VAL A 7 28.84 14.09 8.65
N THR A 8 27.85 13.67 9.44
CA THR A 8 27.74 12.31 9.95
C THR A 8 27.26 11.40 8.82
N THR A 9 28.21 10.74 8.15
CA THR A 9 27.90 9.80 7.07
C THR A 9 27.24 8.53 7.60
N CYS A 10 26.15 8.10 6.96
CA CYS A 10 25.55 6.78 7.18
C CYS A 10 26.00 5.77 6.11
N LEU A 11 26.93 6.15 5.22
CA LEU A 11 27.51 5.28 4.22
C LEU A 11 28.67 4.50 4.84
N SER A 12 28.75 3.19 4.54
CA SER A 12 29.93 2.42 4.91
C SER A 12 31.17 2.98 4.18
N PRO A 13 32.38 2.90 4.78
CA PRO A 13 33.60 3.38 4.14
C PRO A 13 33.80 2.95 2.67
N PRO A 14 33.54 1.69 2.26
CA PRO A 14 33.65 1.31 0.85
C PRO A 14 32.61 2.00 -0.04
N VAL A 15 31.36 2.12 0.41
CA VAL A 15 30.29 2.76 -0.37
C VAL A 15 30.52 4.27 -0.48
N HIS A 16 30.92 4.92 0.61
CA HIS A 16 31.31 6.32 0.61
C HIS A 16 32.46 6.57 -0.37
N TYR A 17 33.48 5.71 -0.39
CA TYR A 17 34.58 5.83 -1.36
C TYR A 17 34.09 5.68 -2.81
N VAL A 18 33.25 4.68 -3.09
CA VAL A 18 32.69 4.44 -4.44
C VAL A 18 31.86 5.63 -4.95
N ILE A 19 30.99 6.20 -4.10
CA ILE A 19 30.11 7.29 -4.50
C ILE A 19 30.85 8.63 -4.57
N CYS A 20 31.59 8.99 -3.51
CA CYS A 20 32.12 10.34 -3.33
C CYS A 20 33.51 10.53 -3.93
N LYS A 21 34.31 9.47 -4.12
CA LYS A 21 35.74 9.59 -4.47
C LYS A 21 36.11 8.86 -5.76
N LEU A 22 35.70 7.62 -5.95
CA LEU A 22 36.18 6.71 -7.01
C LEU A 22 36.04 7.29 -8.43
N GLY A 23 34.89 7.87 -8.77
CA GLY A 23 34.66 8.49 -10.08
C GLY A 23 35.51 9.74 -10.32
N PHE A 24 36.04 10.38 -9.28
CA PHE A 24 36.73 11.67 -9.38
C PHE A 24 38.23 11.57 -9.06
N GLU A 25 38.78 10.36 -8.99
CA GLU A 25 40.22 10.14 -8.84
C GLU A 25 41.00 10.64 -10.06
N LYS A 26 40.44 10.39 -11.26
CA LYS A 26 40.95 10.93 -12.51
C LYS A 26 40.42 12.34 -12.68
N LYS A 27 41.32 13.31 -12.83
CA LYS A 27 41.00 14.72 -13.10
C LYS A 27 41.03 15.06 -14.58
N ASP A 28 41.21 14.06 -15.44
CA ASP A 28 41.19 14.25 -16.88
C ASP A 28 39.79 14.72 -17.30
N THR A 29 39.71 15.84 -18.02
CA THR A 29 38.46 16.30 -18.62
C THR A 29 38.34 15.67 -20.00
N TYR A 30 37.28 14.90 -20.22
CA TYR A 30 36.99 14.31 -21.52
C TYR A 30 36.38 15.37 -22.44
N ASP A 31 36.80 15.43 -23.70
CA ASP A 31 36.22 16.40 -24.62
C ASP A 31 34.74 16.06 -24.89
N ILE A 32 33.87 17.03 -24.66
CA ILE A 32 32.42 16.87 -24.85
C ILE A 32 32.08 16.61 -26.32
N SER A 33 32.91 17.08 -27.26
CA SER A 33 32.75 16.87 -28.70
C SER A 33 32.78 15.38 -29.11
N ASN A 34 33.40 14.53 -28.29
CA ASN A 34 33.43 13.08 -28.52
C ASN A 34 32.16 12.38 -27.99
N ILE A 35 31.44 13.01 -27.05
CA ILE A 35 30.26 12.45 -26.38
C ILE A 35 28.96 13.00 -26.98
N LEU A 36 29.02 14.19 -27.57
CA LEU A 36 27.90 14.90 -28.17
C LEU A 36 28.21 15.27 -29.61
N SER A 37 27.32 14.94 -30.52
CA SER A 37 27.37 15.45 -31.89
C SER A 37 27.00 16.95 -31.93
N GLU A 38 27.34 17.62 -33.03
CA GLU A 38 26.97 19.03 -33.27
C GLU A 38 25.44 19.27 -33.22
N ASN A 39 24.65 18.23 -33.46
CA ASN A 39 23.18 18.27 -33.43
C ASN A 39 22.58 17.97 -32.04
N GLY A 40 23.41 17.72 -31.01
CA GLY A 40 22.95 17.39 -29.66
C GLY A 40 22.58 15.92 -29.45
N GLU A 41 22.97 15.03 -30.37
CA GLU A 41 22.79 13.58 -30.21
C GLU A 41 23.90 12.97 -29.35
N VAL A 42 23.51 12.06 -28.47
CA VAL A 42 24.42 11.36 -27.56
C VAL A 42 25.18 10.28 -28.33
N CYS A 43 26.51 10.40 -28.36
CA CYS A 43 27.40 9.38 -28.91
C CYS A 43 27.54 8.21 -27.91
N TRP A 44 26.62 7.25 -28.00
CA TRP A 44 26.59 6.08 -27.12
C TRP A 44 27.85 5.21 -27.23
N GLN A 45 28.52 5.18 -28.37
CA GLN A 45 29.77 4.45 -28.53
C GLN A 45 30.85 4.99 -27.59
N ALA A 46 31.07 6.31 -27.59
CA ALA A 46 32.03 6.96 -26.71
C ALA A 46 31.72 6.72 -25.22
N VAL A 47 30.44 6.74 -24.83
CA VAL A 47 30.04 6.49 -23.43
C VAL A 47 30.22 5.02 -23.04
N THR A 48 29.87 4.09 -23.92
CA THR A 48 29.90 2.65 -23.62
C THR A 48 31.31 2.06 -23.64
N GLU A 49 32.26 2.67 -24.35
CA GLU A 49 33.70 2.34 -24.30
C GLU A 49 34.29 2.47 -22.88
N HIS A 50 33.69 3.31 -22.03
CA HIS A 50 34.09 3.46 -20.63
C HIS A 50 33.55 2.35 -19.71
N VAL A 51 32.68 1.46 -20.19
CA VAL A 51 32.19 0.31 -19.42
C VAL A 51 33.17 -0.85 -19.56
N CYS A 52 33.72 -1.28 -18.42
CA CYS A 52 34.65 -2.41 -18.36
C CYS A 52 33.91 -3.71 -18.00
N TYR A 53 34.39 -4.83 -18.54
CA TYR A 53 33.85 -6.16 -18.29
C TYR A 53 34.90 -7.05 -17.61
N LEU A 54 34.44 -7.97 -16.77
CA LEU A 54 35.28 -8.99 -16.14
C LEU A 54 35.64 -10.07 -17.17
N GLU A 55 36.90 -10.50 -17.15
CA GLU A 55 37.48 -11.45 -18.11
C GLU A 55 36.84 -12.85 -18.03
N SER A 56 36.28 -13.24 -16.88
CA SER A 56 35.72 -14.58 -16.66
C SER A 56 34.32 -14.77 -17.24
N ASP A 57 33.42 -13.80 -17.01
CA ASP A 57 31.97 -14.00 -17.22
C ASP A 57 31.30 -12.91 -18.08
N GLN A 58 32.07 -11.99 -18.67
CA GLN A 58 31.56 -10.80 -19.38
C GLN A 58 30.58 -9.95 -18.53
N SER A 59 30.60 -10.11 -17.21
CA SER A 59 29.82 -9.28 -16.29
C SER A 59 30.49 -7.92 -16.12
N VAL A 60 29.70 -6.88 -15.80
CA VAL A 60 30.22 -5.52 -15.70
C VAL A 60 31.15 -5.38 -14.49
N ASP A 61 32.38 -4.93 -14.72
CA ASP A 61 33.30 -4.51 -13.66
C ASP A 61 32.89 -3.11 -13.20
N TYR A 62 32.03 -3.06 -12.18
CA TYR A 62 31.47 -1.81 -11.67
C TYR A 62 32.54 -0.83 -11.19
N ILE A 63 33.60 -1.29 -10.53
CA ILE A 63 34.64 -0.41 -9.96
C ILE A 63 35.45 0.26 -11.06
N LYS A 64 35.93 -0.52 -12.05
CA LYS A 64 36.66 0.05 -13.19
C LYS A 64 35.76 0.96 -14.03
N SER A 65 34.50 0.55 -14.24
CA SER A 65 33.53 1.34 -15.01
C SER A 65 33.23 2.69 -14.34
N ILE A 66 33.00 2.73 -13.02
CA ILE A 66 32.77 3.99 -12.29
C ILE A 66 33.98 4.92 -12.40
N ARG A 67 35.19 4.38 -12.23
CA ARG A 67 36.43 5.17 -12.37
C ARG A 67 36.61 5.73 -13.79
N SER A 68 36.17 5.01 -14.81
CA SER A 68 36.27 5.41 -16.21
C SER A 68 35.19 6.41 -16.63
N LEU A 69 33.95 6.22 -16.15
CA LEU A 69 32.79 7.08 -16.44
C LEU A 69 32.79 8.40 -15.67
N GLY A 70 33.54 8.51 -14.59
CA GLY A 70 33.57 9.72 -13.77
C GLY A 70 34.05 11.00 -14.50
N PRO A 71 35.14 10.96 -15.27
CA PRO A 71 35.52 12.04 -16.21
C PRO A 71 34.40 12.47 -17.17
N VAL A 72 33.66 11.50 -17.73
CA VAL A 72 32.52 11.76 -18.61
C VAL A 72 31.40 12.50 -17.85
N CYS A 73 31.12 12.09 -16.61
CA CYS A 73 30.15 12.78 -15.76
C CYS A 73 30.55 14.24 -15.48
N GLU A 74 31.85 14.50 -15.32
CA GLU A 74 32.35 15.87 -15.14
C GLU A 74 32.13 16.72 -16.39
N SER A 75 32.50 16.21 -17.56
CA SER A 75 32.34 16.92 -18.83
C SER A 75 30.88 17.25 -19.14
N VAL A 76 29.97 16.29 -18.91
CA VAL A 76 28.52 16.50 -19.07
C VAL A 76 28.00 17.57 -18.10
N ASN A 77 28.44 17.54 -16.85
CA ASN A 77 28.06 18.54 -15.86
C ASN A 77 28.57 19.95 -16.21
N LEU A 78 29.80 20.07 -16.71
CA LEU A 78 30.35 21.34 -17.21
C LEU A 78 29.57 21.85 -18.43
N HIS A 79 29.22 20.95 -19.36
CA HIS A 79 28.40 21.29 -20.51
C HIS A 79 27.03 21.83 -20.09
N PHE A 80 26.31 21.13 -19.21
CA PHE A 80 25.01 21.61 -18.72
C PHE A 80 25.10 22.95 -17.99
N LYS A 81 26.18 23.20 -17.24
CA LYS A 81 26.42 24.52 -16.62
C LYS A 81 26.72 25.64 -17.63
N SER A 82 27.19 25.30 -18.83
CA SER A 82 27.46 26.28 -19.88
C SER A 82 26.20 26.68 -20.67
N LEU A 83 25.15 25.86 -20.63
CA LEU A 83 23.92 26.07 -21.37
C LEU A 83 22.94 26.99 -20.63
N THR A 84 22.23 27.83 -21.38
CA THR A 84 21.03 28.51 -20.86
C THR A 84 19.83 27.59 -20.87
N LYS A 85 18.78 27.95 -20.13
CA LYS A 85 17.51 27.21 -20.11
C LYS A 85 16.88 27.12 -21.50
N GLU A 86 16.91 28.19 -22.30
CA GLU A 86 16.34 28.14 -23.66
C GLU A 86 17.13 27.18 -24.56
N GLN A 87 18.47 27.23 -24.49
CA GLN A 87 19.32 26.33 -25.27
C GLN A 87 19.08 24.87 -24.90
N PHE A 88 18.96 24.57 -23.60
CA PHE A 88 18.66 23.23 -23.13
C PHE A 88 17.29 22.74 -23.62
N VAL A 89 16.26 23.58 -23.56
CA VAL A 89 14.91 23.24 -24.07
C VAL A 89 14.97 22.94 -25.56
N ILE A 90 15.61 23.79 -26.36
CA ILE A 90 15.70 23.61 -27.81
C ILE A 90 16.41 22.29 -28.15
N GLN A 91 17.49 21.97 -27.43
CA GLN A 91 18.32 20.80 -27.73
C GLN A 91 17.75 19.49 -27.18
N TYR A 92 17.13 19.50 -25.99
CA TYR A 92 16.80 18.28 -25.26
C TYR A 92 15.31 18.04 -24.98
N ALA A 93 14.43 19.05 -25.03
CA ALA A 93 13.03 18.89 -24.60
C ALA A 93 12.28 17.79 -25.38
N LEU A 94 12.52 17.69 -26.68
CA LEU A 94 11.91 16.68 -27.55
C LEU A 94 12.24 15.26 -27.08
N TRP A 95 13.48 15.05 -26.61
CA TRP A 95 14.00 13.75 -26.21
C TRP A 95 13.50 13.29 -24.83
N PHE A 96 12.74 14.12 -24.10
CA PHE A 96 12.12 13.72 -22.83
C PHE A 96 10.66 13.32 -22.98
N HIS A 97 10.00 13.54 -24.13
CA HIS A 97 8.57 13.27 -24.29
C HIS A 97 8.18 11.80 -24.03
N TRP A 98 9.08 10.86 -24.29
CA TRP A 98 8.84 9.43 -24.03
C TRP A 98 8.66 9.06 -22.55
N THR A 99 8.93 9.98 -21.63
CA THR A 99 8.77 9.76 -20.19
C THR A 99 7.39 10.21 -19.67
N ASN A 100 6.57 10.83 -20.52
CA ASN A 100 5.27 11.43 -20.19
C ASN A 100 5.34 12.57 -19.15
N TYR A 101 6.53 13.04 -18.76
CA TYR A 101 6.69 14.13 -17.78
C TYR A 101 7.94 14.99 -18.06
N THR A 102 7.91 15.73 -19.17
CA THR A 102 9.03 16.59 -19.62
C THR A 102 9.38 17.71 -18.64
N GLU A 103 8.38 18.26 -17.93
CA GLU A 103 8.57 19.39 -17.01
C GLU A 103 9.55 19.07 -15.88
N LEU A 104 9.55 17.83 -15.40
CA LEU A 104 10.50 17.36 -14.40
C LEU A 104 11.95 17.56 -14.81
N PHE A 105 12.28 17.29 -16.07
CA PHE A 105 13.65 17.36 -16.55
C PHE A 105 14.14 18.81 -16.66
N LEU A 106 13.22 19.74 -16.94
CA LEU A 106 13.50 21.17 -16.91
C LEU A 106 13.75 21.66 -15.48
N GLU A 107 12.96 21.20 -14.51
CA GLU A 107 13.19 21.51 -13.10
C GLU A 107 14.53 20.97 -12.59
N VAL A 108 14.87 19.73 -12.97
CA VAL A 108 16.16 19.13 -12.60
C VAL A 108 17.32 19.91 -13.21
N PHE A 109 17.18 20.37 -14.45
CA PHE A 109 18.18 21.23 -15.08
C PHE A 109 18.34 22.56 -14.33
N ASP A 110 17.25 23.23 -13.95
CA ASP A 110 17.30 24.47 -13.18
C ASP A 110 18.06 24.26 -11.85
N VAL A 111 17.77 23.18 -11.14
CA VAL A 111 18.45 22.81 -9.88
C VAL A 111 19.96 22.61 -10.06
N LEU A 112 20.40 22.05 -11.18
CA LEU A 112 21.83 21.87 -11.48
C LEU A 112 22.59 23.20 -11.65
N GLN A 113 21.89 24.28 -12.01
CA GLN A 113 22.48 25.62 -12.15
C GLN A 113 22.74 26.28 -10.79
N TYR A 114 21.80 26.15 -9.84
CA TYR A 114 21.86 26.86 -8.55
C TYR A 114 22.63 26.13 -7.45
N THR A 115 23.10 24.88 -7.69
CA THR A 115 23.99 24.09 -6.81
C THR A 115 23.47 23.81 -5.39
N GLN A 116 22.16 23.86 -5.15
CA GLN A 116 21.61 23.47 -3.85
C GLN A 116 21.58 21.94 -3.69
N THR A 117 22.44 21.41 -2.82
CA THR A 117 22.69 19.95 -2.69
C THR A 117 21.45 19.11 -2.38
N THR A 118 20.53 19.62 -1.56
CA THR A 118 19.28 18.90 -1.24
C THR A 118 18.30 18.88 -2.40
N GLU A 119 18.27 19.93 -3.22
CA GLU A 119 17.44 19.94 -4.42
C GLU A 119 18.01 19.00 -5.47
N VAL A 120 19.34 18.88 -5.57
CA VAL A 120 19.99 17.89 -6.45
C VAL A 120 19.60 16.47 -6.05
N ALA A 121 19.63 16.15 -4.74
CA ALA A 121 19.20 14.84 -4.24
C ALA A 121 17.71 14.57 -4.54
N LEU A 122 16.84 15.58 -4.35
CA LEU A 122 15.42 15.50 -4.71
C LEU A 122 15.22 15.27 -6.22
N GLY A 123 15.91 16.04 -7.05
CA GLY A 123 15.89 15.91 -8.50
C GLY A 123 16.30 14.52 -8.94
N LEU A 124 17.34 13.96 -8.33
CA LEU A 124 17.81 12.60 -8.61
C LEU A 124 16.81 11.52 -8.18
N MET A 125 16.15 11.66 -7.03
CA MET A 125 15.07 10.74 -6.61
C MET A 125 13.88 10.78 -7.58
N LYS A 126 13.47 11.98 -8.01
CA LYS A 126 12.38 12.14 -9.00
C LYS A 126 12.78 11.56 -10.36
N LEU A 127 13.99 11.86 -10.84
CA LEU A 127 14.50 11.39 -12.12
C LEU A 127 14.59 9.87 -12.17
N THR A 128 15.14 9.23 -11.14
CA THR A 128 15.25 7.77 -11.08
C THR A 128 13.88 7.08 -11.06
N SER A 129 12.91 7.65 -10.34
CA SER A 129 11.53 7.12 -10.28
C SER A 129 10.79 7.28 -11.61
N CYS A 130 10.95 8.43 -12.27
CA CYS A 130 10.39 8.68 -13.61
C CYS A 130 11.01 7.75 -14.66
N LEU A 131 12.34 7.60 -14.63
CA LEU A 131 13.07 6.73 -15.54
C LEU A 131 12.68 5.25 -15.35
N GLU A 132 12.53 4.79 -14.11
CA GLU A 132 12.06 3.43 -13.80
C GLU A 132 10.68 3.16 -14.42
N ARG A 133 9.73 4.08 -14.26
CA ARG A 133 8.41 3.98 -14.89
C ARG A 133 8.49 3.96 -16.41
N ALA A 134 9.23 4.89 -16.99
CA ALA A 134 9.34 5.06 -18.44
C ALA A 134 10.01 3.84 -19.09
N LEU A 135 11.05 3.28 -18.47
CA LEU A 135 11.67 2.03 -18.91
C LEU A 135 10.69 0.85 -18.82
N GLY A 136 9.83 0.81 -17.81
CA GLY A 136 8.78 -0.20 -17.73
C GLY A 136 7.71 -0.06 -18.82
N ASP A 137 7.39 1.16 -19.26
CA ASP A 137 6.49 1.39 -20.40
C ASP A 137 7.14 0.88 -21.71
N VAL A 138 8.44 1.15 -21.91
CA VAL A 138 9.20 0.63 -23.06
C VAL A 138 9.30 -0.89 -23.03
N TYR A 139 9.51 -1.49 -21.86
CA TYR A 139 9.55 -2.94 -21.71
C TYR A 139 8.25 -3.60 -22.21
N LEU A 140 7.09 -2.98 -21.93
CA LEU A 140 5.78 -3.48 -22.35
C LEU A 140 5.52 -3.40 -23.86
N LEU A 141 6.41 -2.77 -24.64
CA LEU A 141 6.36 -2.88 -26.11
C LEU A 141 6.63 -4.32 -26.59
N ILE A 142 7.43 -5.08 -25.82
CA ILE A 142 7.86 -6.45 -26.18
C ILE A 142 7.36 -7.46 -25.14
N GLY A 143 7.49 -7.14 -23.86
CA GLY A 143 7.14 -8.00 -22.74
C GLY A 143 5.65 -8.00 -22.39
N LYS A 144 5.19 -9.04 -21.70
CA LYS A 144 3.81 -9.16 -21.21
C LYS A 144 3.62 -8.55 -19.82
N ASP A 145 4.52 -8.87 -18.89
CA ASP A 145 4.47 -8.39 -17.50
C ASP A 145 5.78 -7.70 -17.13
N CYS A 146 5.68 -6.46 -16.66
CA CYS A 146 6.83 -5.65 -16.25
C CYS A 146 7.43 -6.21 -14.94
N PRO A 147 8.76 -6.43 -14.87
CA PRO A 147 9.44 -6.78 -13.62
C PRO A 147 9.19 -5.74 -12.53
N PHE A 148 9.05 -6.21 -11.28
CA PHE A 148 8.81 -5.34 -10.12
C PHE A 148 10.08 -4.62 -9.64
N LEU A 149 11.25 -5.26 -9.76
CA LEU A 149 12.51 -4.69 -9.31
C LEU A 149 13.24 -4.00 -10.46
N LEU A 150 13.67 -2.74 -10.25
CA LEU A 150 14.46 -1.97 -11.23
C LEU A 150 15.70 -2.73 -11.72
N ARG A 151 16.39 -3.45 -10.83
CA ARG A 151 17.57 -4.25 -11.21
C ARG A 151 17.21 -5.30 -12.27
N ASP A 152 16.07 -5.96 -12.10
CA ASP A 152 15.64 -7.04 -12.99
C ASP A 152 15.09 -6.45 -14.30
N LEU A 153 14.44 -5.28 -14.24
CA LEU A 153 14.07 -4.49 -15.41
C LEU A 153 15.30 -4.10 -16.24
N LEU A 154 16.35 -3.58 -15.61
CA LEU A 154 17.59 -3.18 -16.30
C LEU A 154 18.42 -4.36 -16.82
N ALA A 155 18.20 -5.56 -16.28
CA ALA A 155 18.83 -6.80 -16.75
C ALA A 155 18.01 -7.52 -17.84
N SER A 156 16.86 -6.97 -18.23
CA SER A 156 15.95 -7.61 -19.17
C SER A 156 16.45 -7.56 -20.61
N GLU A 157 16.28 -8.66 -21.34
CA GLU A 157 16.63 -8.76 -22.77
C GLU A 157 15.74 -7.84 -23.61
N GLN A 158 14.50 -7.61 -23.20
CA GLN A 158 13.54 -6.76 -23.89
C GLN A 158 14.05 -5.32 -24.02
N LEU A 159 14.59 -4.76 -22.94
CA LEU A 159 15.18 -3.42 -23.00
C LEU A 159 16.52 -3.42 -23.75
N ALA A 160 17.29 -4.51 -23.66
CA ALA A 160 18.52 -4.65 -24.42
C ALA A 160 18.27 -4.72 -25.94
N ILE A 161 17.14 -5.25 -26.40
CA ILE A 161 16.73 -5.23 -27.82
C ILE A 161 16.45 -3.79 -28.29
N VAL A 162 15.82 -2.97 -27.45
CA VAL A 162 15.43 -1.59 -27.81
C VAL A 162 16.62 -0.63 -27.72
N PHE A 163 17.36 -0.65 -26.61
CA PHE A 163 18.42 0.32 -26.32
C PHE A 163 19.84 -0.18 -26.56
N GLY A 164 20.02 -1.51 -26.67
CA GLY A 164 21.33 -2.14 -26.74
C GLY A 164 21.88 -2.52 -25.36
N GLN A 165 22.53 -3.69 -25.29
CA GLN A 165 23.07 -4.24 -24.04
C GLN A 165 24.11 -3.32 -23.37
N ALA A 166 24.97 -2.68 -24.15
CA ALA A 166 26.01 -1.79 -23.64
C ALA A 166 25.41 -0.55 -22.95
N VAL A 167 24.35 0.03 -23.51
CA VAL A 167 23.61 1.16 -22.94
C VAL A 167 22.95 0.77 -21.62
N MET A 168 22.30 -0.39 -21.58
CA MET A 168 21.72 -0.93 -20.34
C MET A 168 22.79 -1.17 -19.26
N ASN A 169 23.98 -1.62 -19.66
CA ASN A 169 25.11 -1.78 -18.73
C ASN A 169 25.59 -0.45 -18.13
N VAL A 170 25.58 0.65 -18.91
CA VAL A 170 25.84 2.00 -18.36
C VAL A 170 24.81 2.34 -17.28
N LEU A 171 23.51 2.17 -17.54
CA LEU A 171 22.46 2.44 -16.55
C LEU A 171 22.60 1.57 -15.29
N ARG A 172 22.98 0.29 -15.45
CA ARG A 172 23.22 -0.63 -14.33
C ARG A 172 24.33 -0.15 -13.39
N VAL A 173 25.33 0.59 -13.88
CA VAL A 173 26.39 1.20 -13.06
C VAL A 173 25.83 2.28 -12.14
N PHE A 174 24.89 3.10 -12.61
CA PHE A 174 24.35 4.23 -11.84
C PHE A 174 23.20 3.85 -10.90
N ILE A 175 22.20 3.12 -11.37
CA ILE A 175 20.90 2.98 -10.66
C ILE A 175 20.45 1.53 -10.41
N GLY A 176 21.12 0.53 -10.98
CA GLY A 176 20.63 -0.85 -10.98
C GLY A 176 21.24 -1.78 -9.92
N SER A 177 22.56 -1.99 -9.99
CA SER A 177 23.21 -3.02 -9.19
C SER A 177 23.65 -2.50 -7.82
N PRO A 178 23.48 -3.29 -6.73
CA PRO A 178 24.07 -2.96 -5.43
C PRO A 178 25.61 -2.93 -5.46
N CYS A 179 26.24 -3.58 -6.44
CA CYS A 179 27.70 -3.52 -6.65
C CYS A 179 28.14 -2.26 -7.43
N GLY A 180 27.20 -1.51 -8.00
CA GLY A 180 27.42 -0.21 -8.64
C GLY A 180 27.18 0.95 -7.67
N LEU A 181 26.90 2.15 -8.22
CA LEU A 181 26.58 3.33 -7.40
C LEU A 181 25.24 3.19 -6.66
N ASN A 182 24.28 2.51 -7.28
CA ASN A 182 22.95 2.23 -6.72
C ASN A 182 22.24 3.49 -6.18
N LEU A 183 22.38 4.62 -6.88
CA LEU A 183 21.99 5.94 -6.38
C LEU A 183 20.52 6.01 -5.95
N ARG A 184 19.64 5.32 -6.68
CA ARG A 184 18.21 5.20 -6.37
C ARG A 184 18.01 4.68 -4.95
N ASN A 185 18.56 3.51 -4.62
CA ASN A 185 18.34 2.91 -3.30
C ASN A 185 19.08 3.67 -2.19
N VAL A 186 20.29 4.15 -2.46
CA VAL A 186 21.07 4.91 -1.48
C VAL A 186 20.30 6.17 -1.02
N LEU A 187 19.65 6.88 -1.95
CA LEU A 187 18.85 8.07 -1.66
C LEU A 187 17.49 7.74 -1.03
N TRP A 188 16.71 6.83 -1.63
CA TRP A 188 15.37 6.51 -1.15
C TRP A 188 15.35 5.88 0.25
N HIS A 189 16.45 5.23 0.65
CA HIS A 189 16.65 4.68 2.00
C HIS A 189 17.41 5.64 2.94
N GLY A 190 17.77 6.85 2.49
CA GLY A 190 18.40 7.88 3.31
C GLY A 190 19.82 7.56 3.78
N PHE A 191 20.55 6.66 3.12
CA PHE A 191 21.93 6.35 3.52
C PHE A 191 22.90 7.49 3.24
N ALA A 192 22.67 8.26 2.18
CA ALA A 192 23.49 9.42 1.83
C ALA A 192 22.85 10.72 2.32
N SER A 193 23.68 11.57 2.93
CA SER A 193 23.34 12.96 3.13
C SER A 193 23.33 13.71 1.78
N PRO A 194 22.52 14.78 1.64
CA PRO A 194 22.48 15.55 0.40
C PRO A 194 23.84 16.07 -0.09
N GLN A 195 24.76 16.36 0.83
CA GLN A 195 26.10 16.88 0.51
C GLN A 195 27.04 15.81 -0.05
N GLU A 196 26.77 14.53 0.21
CA GLU A 196 27.61 13.41 -0.24
C GLU A 196 27.35 13.00 -1.68
N ILE A 197 26.21 13.38 -2.26
CA ILE A 197 25.87 13.03 -3.64
C ILE A 197 26.35 14.11 -4.61
N PRO A 198 27.31 13.82 -5.49
CA PRO A 198 27.78 14.76 -6.49
C PRO A 198 26.69 15.09 -7.52
N ALA A 199 26.48 16.38 -7.80
CA ALA A 199 25.56 16.85 -8.84
C ALA A 199 25.88 16.30 -10.24
N LYS A 200 27.13 15.93 -10.47
CA LYS A 200 27.64 15.33 -11.71
C LYS A 200 26.90 14.05 -12.11
N TYR A 201 26.51 13.23 -11.14
CA TYR A 201 25.72 12.03 -11.42
C TYR A 201 24.28 12.35 -11.82
N CYS A 202 23.70 13.41 -11.24
CA CYS A 202 22.38 13.89 -11.64
C CYS A 202 22.39 14.45 -13.06
N ALA A 203 23.41 15.26 -13.40
CA ALA A 203 23.63 15.74 -14.77
C ALA A 203 23.82 14.57 -15.76
N MET A 204 24.64 13.57 -15.41
CA MET A 204 24.84 12.40 -16.25
C MET A 204 23.54 11.61 -16.47
N LEU A 205 22.72 11.38 -15.44
CA LEU A 205 21.46 10.66 -15.61
C LEU A 205 20.42 11.45 -16.43
N LEU A 206 20.39 12.78 -16.29
CA LEU A 206 19.58 13.65 -17.14
C LEU A 206 20.00 13.53 -18.61
N PHE A 207 21.30 13.56 -18.87
CA PHE A 207 21.89 13.37 -20.20
C PHE A 207 21.57 11.99 -20.79
N LEU A 208 21.78 10.92 -20.02
CA LEU A 208 21.46 9.55 -20.43
C LEU A 208 19.97 9.39 -20.75
N THR A 209 19.08 10.05 -20.00
CA THR A 209 17.63 9.98 -20.25
C THR A 209 17.25 10.59 -21.60
N ALA A 210 17.88 11.70 -21.99
CA ALA A 210 17.70 12.28 -23.32
C ALA A 210 18.25 11.34 -24.42
N GLY A 211 19.45 10.78 -24.21
CA GLY A 211 20.05 9.83 -25.15
C GLY A 211 19.20 8.57 -25.35
N LEU A 212 18.50 8.09 -24.31
CA LEU A 212 17.57 6.96 -24.43
C LEU A 212 16.37 7.34 -25.28
N GLY A 213 15.86 8.57 -25.13
CA GLY A 213 14.79 9.08 -25.99
C GLY A 213 15.16 9.08 -27.47
N GLN A 214 16.40 9.43 -27.80
CA GLN A 214 16.93 9.39 -29.17
C GLN A 214 16.95 7.97 -29.76
N LEU A 215 17.45 7.00 -28.99
CA LEU A 215 17.45 5.59 -29.39
C LEU A 215 16.03 5.03 -29.54
N LEU A 216 15.15 5.34 -28.59
CA LEU A 216 13.76 4.89 -28.61
C LEU A 216 13.01 5.45 -29.82
N GLN A 217 13.17 6.73 -30.14
CA GLN A 217 12.54 7.32 -31.32
C GLN A 217 12.97 6.60 -32.59
N THR A 218 14.26 6.29 -32.72
CA THR A 218 14.79 5.52 -33.86
C THR A 218 14.14 4.14 -33.94
N TYR A 219 14.05 3.43 -32.81
CA TYR A 219 13.43 2.11 -32.74
C TYR A 219 11.93 2.13 -33.08
N LEU A 220 11.17 3.11 -32.55
CA LEU A 220 9.74 3.26 -32.81
C LEU A 220 9.47 3.58 -34.29
N LEU A 221 10.30 4.40 -34.92
CA LEU A 221 10.20 4.69 -36.36
C LEU A 221 10.46 3.44 -37.21
N GLN A 222 11.44 2.63 -36.84
CA GLN A 222 11.78 1.39 -37.56
C GLN A 222 10.70 0.32 -37.41
N THR A 223 10.18 0.15 -36.20
CA THR A 223 9.21 -0.91 -35.86
C THR A 223 7.75 -0.51 -36.09
N LYS A 224 7.48 0.79 -36.28
CA LYS A 224 6.12 1.38 -36.36
C LYS A 224 5.26 1.08 -35.13
N CYS A 225 5.90 0.88 -33.98
CA CYS A 225 5.23 0.70 -32.70
C CYS A 225 4.82 2.06 -32.11
N ILE A 226 3.77 2.05 -31.28
CA ILE A 226 3.32 3.22 -30.52
C ILE A 226 3.62 2.95 -29.04
N LEU A 227 4.33 3.88 -28.39
CA LEU A 227 4.55 3.82 -26.96
C LEU A 227 3.25 4.19 -26.23
N VAL A 228 2.77 3.29 -25.38
CA VAL A 228 1.58 3.51 -24.55
C VAL A 228 2.01 3.63 -23.10
N HIS A 229 1.70 4.76 -22.48
CA HIS A 229 1.99 5.00 -21.08
C HIS A 229 0.98 4.31 -20.18
N ARG A 230 1.48 3.65 -19.13
CA ARG A 230 0.61 3.11 -18.09
C ARG A 230 -0.17 4.25 -17.40
N PRO A 231 -1.40 4.02 -16.93
CA PRO A 231 -2.12 5.02 -16.13
C PRO A 231 -1.43 5.23 -14.77
N TYR A 232 -1.54 6.43 -14.21
CA TYR A 232 -1.08 6.70 -12.85
C TYR A 232 -2.01 6.06 -11.82
N VAL A 233 -1.44 5.63 -10.70
CA VAL A 233 -2.21 5.12 -9.57
C VAL A 233 -2.85 6.29 -8.83
N ILE A 234 -4.15 6.19 -8.59
CA ILE A 234 -4.91 7.17 -7.81
C ILE A 234 -5.20 6.55 -6.45
N PHE A 235 -4.99 7.31 -5.38
CA PHE A 235 -5.38 6.89 -4.04
C PHE A 235 -6.91 6.91 -3.93
N MET A 236 -7.51 5.73 -3.85
CA MET A 236 -8.95 5.57 -3.61
C MET A 236 -9.24 5.77 -2.13
N SER A 237 -10.43 6.29 -1.81
CA SER A 237 -10.94 6.43 -0.44
C SER A 237 -10.05 7.30 0.47
N LEU A 238 -9.78 8.55 0.07
CA LEU A 238 -9.01 9.53 0.88
C LEU A 238 -9.56 9.72 2.30
N GLU A 239 -10.87 9.55 2.51
CA GLU A 239 -11.52 9.56 3.82
C GLU A 239 -10.98 8.47 4.75
N GLU A 240 -10.67 7.28 4.22
CA GLU A 240 -10.06 6.18 4.99
C GLU A 240 -8.61 6.48 5.35
N LEU A 241 -7.95 7.40 4.64
CA LEU A 241 -6.59 7.82 4.93
C LEU A 241 -6.53 8.94 5.97
N ASP A 242 -7.64 9.61 6.29
CA ASP A 242 -7.65 10.71 7.26
C ASP A 242 -7.61 10.19 8.71
N VAL A 243 -6.39 10.04 9.23
CA VAL A 243 -6.12 9.60 10.61
C VAL A 243 -5.96 10.80 11.54
N PHE A 244 -5.28 11.83 11.05
CA PHE A 244 -4.97 13.06 11.77
C PHE A 244 -5.85 14.20 11.24
N PRO A 245 -6.92 14.60 11.98
CA PRO A 245 -7.81 15.66 11.55
C PRO A 245 -7.18 17.03 11.76
N GLY A 246 -6.68 17.67 10.70
CA GLY A 246 -6.14 19.02 10.77
C GLY A 246 -5.30 19.41 9.56
N LYS A 247 -4.88 20.67 9.45
CA LYS A 247 -4.00 21.17 8.37
C LYS A 247 -2.56 21.35 8.89
N TYR A 248 -1.89 20.25 9.21
CA TYR A 248 -0.56 20.25 9.83
C TYR A 248 0.56 20.71 8.89
N LEU A 249 0.36 20.61 7.57
CA LEU A 249 1.19 21.26 6.57
C LEU A 249 1.31 22.78 6.76
N THR A 250 0.33 23.44 7.38
CA THR A 250 0.42 24.89 7.66
C THR A 250 1.27 25.17 8.90
N ILE A 251 1.24 24.25 9.86
CA ILE A 251 1.90 24.35 11.17
C ILE A 251 3.37 23.95 11.05
N SER A 252 3.68 22.98 10.18
CA SER A 252 5.03 22.57 9.83
C SER A 252 5.90 23.71 9.29
N LYS A 253 5.32 24.79 8.73
CA LYS A 253 6.06 26.01 8.33
C LYS A 253 6.90 26.62 9.47
N PHE A 254 6.40 26.54 10.72
CA PHE A 254 7.12 27.02 11.91
C PHE A 254 8.00 25.93 12.52
N LEU A 255 7.59 24.66 12.43
CA LEU A 255 8.23 23.53 13.13
C LEU A 255 9.42 22.94 12.37
N LEU A 256 9.33 22.86 11.04
CA LEU A 256 10.42 22.39 10.17
C LEU A 256 11.65 23.30 10.27
N ARG A 257 11.43 24.60 10.52
CA ARG A 257 12.50 25.59 10.73
C ARG A 257 13.27 25.39 12.04
N TYR A 258 12.63 24.80 13.05
CA TYR A 258 13.20 24.60 14.38
C TYR A 258 13.93 23.25 14.50
N ILE A 259 13.39 22.19 13.88
CA ILE A 259 13.90 20.81 14.02
C ILE A 259 14.93 20.47 12.93
N TRP A 260 14.76 21.00 11.71
CA TRP A 260 15.57 20.59 10.56
C TRP A 260 16.37 21.74 9.92
N GLY A 261 16.58 22.83 10.65
CA GLY A 261 17.27 24.02 10.13
C GLY A 261 16.63 24.57 8.85
N LYS A 262 17.32 25.47 8.14
CA LYS A 262 16.87 25.99 6.83
C LYS A 262 17.00 24.91 5.74
N THR A 263 16.19 23.86 5.79
CA THR A 263 16.13 22.80 4.78
C THR A 263 15.01 23.02 3.75
N PRO A 264 15.12 22.47 2.53
CA PRO A 264 14.13 22.67 1.46
C PRO A 264 12.76 22.03 1.72
N LEU A 265 12.61 21.23 2.78
CA LEU A 265 11.30 20.73 3.23
C LEU A 265 10.34 21.88 3.54
N GLY A 266 10.82 22.94 4.21
CA GLY A 266 10.01 24.12 4.50
C GLY A 266 9.58 24.85 3.23
N ILE A 267 10.42 24.83 2.19
CA ILE A 267 10.18 25.46 0.89
C ILE A 267 9.12 24.68 0.09
N CYS A 268 9.18 23.35 0.06
CA CYS A 268 8.21 22.51 -0.64
C CYS A 268 6.78 22.68 -0.09
N VAL A 269 6.66 22.80 1.25
CA VAL A 269 5.39 23.08 1.93
C VAL A 269 4.84 24.48 1.61
N ILE A 270 5.73 25.46 1.37
CA ILE A 270 5.33 26.83 1.00
C ILE A 270 4.83 26.90 -0.44
N PHE A 271 5.44 26.15 -1.36
CA PHE A 271 5.08 26.11 -2.78
C PHE A 271 4.00 25.06 -3.14
N PHE A 272 3.32 24.48 -2.15
CA PHE A 272 2.28 23.46 -2.35
C PHE A 272 2.75 22.21 -3.13
N ARG A 273 4.06 21.93 -3.13
CA ARG A 273 4.63 20.72 -3.75
C ARG A 273 4.57 19.57 -2.76
N TYR A 274 3.39 18.97 -2.62
CA TYR A 274 3.13 17.94 -1.62
C TYR A 274 3.97 16.68 -1.83
N ALA A 275 4.13 16.24 -3.09
CA ALA A 275 4.96 15.09 -3.41
C ALA A 275 6.42 15.33 -3.01
N ASP A 276 7.00 16.48 -3.38
CA ASP A 276 8.39 16.83 -3.03
C ASP A 276 8.63 16.84 -1.51
N CYS A 277 7.65 17.32 -0.73
CA CYS A 277 7.71 17.28 0.72
C CYS A 277 7.76 15.84 1.26
N VAL A 278 6.93 14.94 0.73
CA VAL A 278 6.90 13.53 1.15
C VAL A 278 8.15 12.78 0.70
N ILE A 279 8.63 13.04 -0.52
CA ILE A 279 9.87 12.43 -1.06
C ILE A 279 11.08 12.80 -0.21
N LEU A 280 11.17 14.04 0.28
CA LEU A 280 12.25 14.44 1.20
C LEU A 280 12.07 13.88 2.62
N LEU A 281 10.83 13.73 3.08
CA LEU A 281 10.51 13.30 4.45
C LEU A 281 10.70 11.79 4.65
N LEU A 282 10.34 10.97 3.66
CA LEU A 282 10.37 9.50 3.77
C LEU A 282 11.79 8.95 4.08
N PRO A 283 12.86 9.35 3.36
CA PRO A 283 14.22 8.91 3.69
C PRO A 283 14.67 9.34 5.09
N GLN A 284 14.29 10.55 5.52
CA GLN A 284 14.63 11.05 6.86
C GLN A 284 13.92 10.26 7.96
N LEU A 285 12.65 9.93 7.74
CA LEU A 285 11.87 9.07 8.62
C LEU A 285 12.51 7.68 8.73
N GLU A 286 12.93 7.09 7.61
CA GLU A 286 13.60 5.78 7.59
C GLU A 286 14.92 5.79 8.36
N VAL A 287 15.75 6.84 8.20
CA VAL A 287 17.00 7.00 8.96
C VAL A 287 16.74 7.17 10.45
N GLY A 288 15.75 8.00 10.82
CA GLY A 288 15.37 8.18 12.23
C GLY A 288 14.93 6.88 12.88
N LEU A 289 14.12 6.08 12.17
CA LEU A 289 13.71 4.74 12.63
C LEU A 289 14.88 3.76 12.67
N ARG A 290 15.81 3.82 11.71
CA ARG A 290 17.04 3.00 11.72
C ARG A 290 17.93 3.32 12.91
N LEU A 291 18.08 4.60 13.25
CA LEU A 291 18.81 5.03 14.44
C LEU A 291 18.19 4.44 15.69
N LEU A 292 16.87 4.60 15.88
CA LEU A 292 16.12 4.00 16.98
C LEU A 292 16.26 2.48 17.02
N PHE A 293 16.19 1.80 15.87
CA PHE A 293 16.37 0.35 15.79
C PHE A 293 17.76 -0.08 16.24
N THR A 294 18.81 0.63 15.82
CA THR A 294 20.18 0.28 16.18
C THR A 294 20.52 0.57 17.64
N THR A 295 19.96 1.63 18.23
CA THR A 295 20.16 1.97 19.63
C THR A 295 19.41 1.01 20.55
N THR A 296 18.16 0.68 20.20
CA THR A 296 17.31 -0.23 21.00
C THR A 296 17.80 -1.68 20.96
N ASN A 297 18.19 -2.18 19.78
CA ASN A 297 18.69 -3.54 19.62
C ASN A 297 20.23 -3.65 19.77
N LYS A 298 20.92 -2.58 20.20
CA LYS A 298 22.39 -2.54 20.38
C LYS A 298 23.19 -3.05 19.17
N CYS A 299 22.73 -2.72 17.96
CA CYS A 299 23.30 -3.17 16.69
C CYS A 299 23.82 -1.98 15.86
N PRO A 300 24.88 -1.27 16.28
CA PRO A 300 25.33 -0.03 15.63
C PRO A 300 25.79 -0.24 14.18
N ASN A 301 26.33 -1.42 13.87
CA ASN A 301 26.78 -1.76 12.51
C ASN A 301 25.63 -1.63 11.49
N ARG A 302 24.39 -1.99 11.87
CA ARG A 302 23.21 -1.94 10.97
C ARG A 302 22.77 -0.52 10.59
N LEU A 303 23.29 0.52 11.26
CA LEU A 303 23.04 1.92 10.91
C LEU A 303 23.77 2.31 9.62
N VAL A 304 24.99 1.78 9.45
CA VAL A 304 25.95 2.16 8.41
C VAL A 304 26.08 1.11 7.30
N THR A 305 25.43 -0.05 7.44
CA THR A 305 25.61 -1.17 6.50
C THR A 305 24.84 -0.97 5.19
N ALA A 306 25.34 -0.11 4.30
CA ALA A 306 24.95 -0.03 2.90
C ALA A 306 25.64 -1.12 2.03
N GLU A 307 26.04 -2.26 2.61
CA GLU A 307 26.70 -3.33 1.86
C GLU A 307 25.71 -4.16 1.05
N VAL A 308 26.17 -4.76 -0.05
CA VAL A 308 25.38 -5.52 -1.05
C VAL A 308 24.46 -6.58 -0.44
N LYS A 309 24.87 -7.21 0.67
CA LYS A 309 24.08 -8.23 1.39
C LYS A 309 23.00 -7.64 2.32
N PHE A 310 23.05 -6.35 2.63
CA PHE A 310 22.20 -5.65 3.59
C PHE A 310 21.33 -4.55 2.98
N LEU A 311 21.71 -3.96 1.83
CA LEU A 311 20.85 -3.07 1.03
C LEU A 311 19.53 -3.73 0.62
N SER A 312 19.53 -5.05 0.46
CA SER A 312 18.33 -5.85 0.18
C SER A 312 17.57 -6.29 1.45
N LYS A 313 18.11 -6.00 2.65
CA LYS A 313 17.58 -6.46 3.94
C LYS A 313 17.14 -5.34 4.89
N VAL A 314 17.60 -4.10 4.76
CA VAL A 314 17.18 -2.99 5.65
C VAL A 314 15.91 -2.31 5.09
N ASN A 315 14.84 -3.09 5.00
CA ASN A 315 13.49 -2.58 4.70
C ASN A 315 12.67 -2.47 5.99
N TYR A 316 11.55 -1.76 5.93
CA TYR A 316 10.57 -1.70 7.03
C TYR A 316 10.19 -3.10 7.55
N ASP A 317 10.18 -4.12 6.69
CA ASP A 317 10.01 -5.53 7.06
C ASP A 317 10.99 -6.03 8.12
N LEU A 318 12.27 -5.64 8.05
CA LEU A 318 13.29 -6.05 9.02
C LEU A 318 13.19 -5.21 10.30
N MET A 319 12.96 -3.89 10.16
CA MET A 319 12.83 -3.00 11.32
C MET A 319 11.62 -3.37 12.18
N LEU A 320 10.55 -3.86 11.55
CA LEU A 320 9.31 -4.30 12.19
C LEU A 320 9.21 -5.83 12.27
N ALA A 321 10.31 -6.58 12.12
CA ALA A 321 10.31 -8.04 12.28
C ALA A 321 10.22 -8.43 13.76
N LYS A 322 9.57 -9.57 14.07
CA LYS A 322 9.41 -10.04 15.46
C LYS A 322 10.73 -10.50 16.09
N HIS A 323 11.56 -11.18 15.30
CA HIS A 323 12.86 -11.69 15.72
C HIS A 323 13.93 -11.20 14.75
N LEU A 324 15.10 -10.92 15.28
CA LEU A 324 16.31 -10.63 14.51
C LEU A 324 16.88 -11.94 13.94
N ASP A 325 17.86 -11.84 13.03
CA ASP A 325 18.55 -13.01 12.46
C ASP A 325 19.21 -13.91 13.52
N ASN A 326 19.45 -13.36 14.72
CA ASN A 326 20.05 -14.05 15.87
C ASN A 326 18.98 -14.71 16.77
N GLU A 327 17.72 -14.78 16.35
CA GLU A 327 16.55 -15.24 17.12
C GLU A 327 16.17 -14.37 18.33
N GLU A 328 16.93 -13.30 18.61
CA GLU A 328 16.59 -12.31 19.63
C GLU A 328 15.31 -11.53 19.25
N VAL A 329 14.49 -11.21 20.26
CA VAL A 329 13.26 -10.44 20.06
C VAL A 329 13.60 -8.99 19.76
N ASN A 330 13.08 -8.48 18.64
CA ASN A 330 13.25 -7.08 18.26
C ASN A 330 12.52 -6.17 19.24
N GLN A 331 13.25 -5.22 19.84
CA GLN A 331 12.72 -4.29 20.84
C GLN A 331 12.11 -3.02 20.24
N LEU A 332 12.33 -2.75 18.94
CA LEU A 332 11.81 -1.56 18.29
C LEU A 332 10.27 -1.46 18.37
N PRO A 333 9.49 -2.51 18.08
CA PRO A 333 8.02 -2.46 18.21
C PRO A 333 7.56 -2.11 19.63
N ALA A 334 8.26 -2.60 20.66
CA ALA A 334 7.95 -2.31 22.05
C ALA A 334 8.28 -0.85 22.43
N VAL A 335 9.38 -0.30 21.93
CA VAL A 335 9.78 1.11 22.13
C VAL A 335 8.87 2.09 21.38
N LEU A 336 8.36 1.65 20.23
CA LEU A 336 7.30 2.32 19.47
C LEU A 336 5.90 2.13 20.09
N GLU A 337 5.82 1.59 21.31
CA GLU A 337 4.62 1.24 22.09
C GLU A 337 3.70 0.24 21.37
N GLU A 338 3.85 -1.04 21.70
CA GLU A 338 2.77 -2.00 21.47
C GLU A 338 1.55 -1.59 22.33
N PRO A 339 0.32 -1.53 21.76
CA PRO A 339 -0.06 -2.20 20.52
C PRO A 339 -0.56 -1.31 19.35
N ALA A 340 -0.57 0.03 19.38
CA ALA A 340 -1.47 0.77 18.47
C ALA A 340 -0.84 1.84 17.54
N MET A 341 0.28 2.48 17.91
CA MET A 341 0.58 3.79 17.31
C MET A 341 1.40 3.77 16.04
N ALA A 342 2.72 3.59 16.20
CA ALA A 342 3.67 3.89 15.15
C ALA A 342 3.96 2.68 14.28
N SER A 343 4.07 1.51 14.89
CA SER A 343 4.35 0.26 14.18
C SER A 343 3.20 -0.13 13.25
N GLU A 344 1.94 -0.02 13.71
CA GLU A 344 0.78 -0.32 12.86
C GLU A 344 0.63 0.72 11.75
N PHE A 345 0.80 2.02 12.03
CA PHE A 345 0.71 3.06 10.99
C PHE A 345 1.80 2.90 9.93
N LEU A 346 3.05 2.68 10.34
CA LEU A 346 4.17 2.42 9.43
C LEU A 346 3.90 1.20 8.55
N TRP A 347 3.42 0.11 9.15
CA TRP A 347 3.07 -1.09 8.41
C TRP A 347 1.93 -0.83 7.42
N ASP A 348 0.84 -0.19 7.87
CA ASP A 348 -0.37 0.02 7.08
C ASP A 348 -0.16 1.00 5.92
N PHE A 349 0.54 2.12 6.16
CA PHE A 349 0.73 3.18 5.16
C PHE A 349 1.92 2.96 4.23
N LEU A 350 3.01 2.37 4.71
CA LEU A 350 4.25 2.26 3.95
C LEU A 350 4.49 0.87 3.35
N ASN A 351 3.99 -0.20 3.98
CA ASN A 351 4.40 -1.57 3.62
C ASN A 351 3.27 -2.52 3.21
N HIS A 352 2.08 -2.39 3.80
CA HIS A 352 0.99 -3.34 3.63
C HIS A 352 0.48 -3.40 2.18
N GLN A 353 0.33 -4.61 1.62
CA GLN A 353 0.02 -4.78 0.19
C GLN A 353 -1.32 -4.15 -0.25
N GLU A 354 -2.35 -4.26 0.58
CA GLU A 354 -3.67 -3.61 0.38
C GLU A 354 -3.71 -2.17 0.90
N GLY A 355 -2.61 -1.69 1.50
CA GLY A 355 -2.44 -0.32 1.94
C GLY A 355 -1.98 0.62 0.83
N PRO A 356 -1.90 1.94 1.11
CA PRO A 356 -1.51 2.94 0.10
C PRO A 356 -0.07 2.76 -0.40
N ARG A 357 0.83 2.15 0.38
CA ARG A 357 2.25 1.93 0.04
C ARG A 357 2.92 3.17 -0.55
N VAL A 358 2.71 4.31 0.12
CA VAL A 358 3.04 5.64 -0.42
C VAL A 358 4.50 5.73 -0.86
N ARG A 359 5.41 5.13 -0.09
CA ARG A 359 6.85 5.08 -0.40
C ARG A 359 7.13 4.33 -1.69
N ASP A 360 6.63 3.10 -1.83
CA ASP A 360 6.90 2.28 -3.02
C ASP A 360 6.32 2.95 -4.27
N ARG A 361 5.06 3.38 -4.21
CA ARG A 361 4.37 4.05 -5.32
C ARG A 361 5.09 5.31 -5.80
N LEU A 362 5.62 6.13 -4.87
CA LEU A 362 6.42 7.30 -5.22
C LEU A 362 7.79 6.91 -5.81
N SER A 363 8.47 5.93 -5.21
CA SER A 363 9.81 5.49 -5.65
C SER A 363 9.85 4.74 -6.98
N HIS A 364 8.71 4.19 -7.42
CA HIS A 364 8.52 3.59 -8.74
C HIS A 364 7.90 4.57 -9.76
N GLY A 365 7.66 5.83 -9.36
CA GLY A 365 7.08 6.86 -10.22
C GLY A 365 5.61 6.61 -10.59
N GLU A 366 4.89 5.76 -9.85
CA GLU A 366 3.53 5.34 -10.21
C GLU A 366 2.45 6.39 -9.96
N ILE A 367 2.78 7.46 -9.26
CA ILE A 367 1.88 8.56 -8.92
C ILE A 367 2.32 9.83 -9.65
N ASN A 368 1.35 10.59 -10.14
CA ASN A 368 1.62 11.92 -10.68
C ASN A 368 2.04 12.87 -9.54
N LEU A 369 3.23 13.47 -9.63
CA LEU A 369 3.80 14.34 -8.61
C LEU A 369 3.02 15.65 -8.45
N GLU A 370 2.40 16.17 -9.51
CA GLU A 370 1.61 17.41 -9.47
C GLU A 370 0.23 17.19 -8.83
N ALA A 371 -0.40 16.06 -9.15
CA ALA A 371 -1.72 15.70 -8.66
C ALA A 371 -1.69 14.95 -7.32
N PHE A 372 -0.57 14.99 -6.59
CA PHE A 372 -0.42 14.26 -5.35
C PHE A 372 -1.37 14.79 -4.27
N PRO A 373 -2.19 13.92 -3.62
CA PRO A 373 -3.21 14.37 -2.69
C PRO A 373 -2.59 14.98 -1.44
N ARG A 374 -3.12 16.15 -1.07
CA ARG A 374 -2.70 16.90 0.12
C ARG A 374 -2.93 16.08 1.39
N GLU A 375 -4.02 15.32 1.43
CA GLU A 375 -4.47 14.52 2.56
C GLU A 375 -3.37 13.54 2.96
N VAL A 376 -2.82 12.79 1.99
CA VAL A 376 -1.75 11.81 2.22
C VAL A 376 -0.48 12.49 2.73
N ALA A 377 -0.05 13.60 2.11
CA ALA A 377 1.12 14.33 2.59
C ALA A 377 0.94 14.82 4.03
N ASN A 378 -0.27 15.28 4.37
CA ASN A 378 -0.59 15.77 5.70
C ASN A 378 -0.54 14.66 6.75
N GLN A 379 -0.97 13.43 6.42
CA GLN A 379 -0.85 12.28 7.34
C GLN A 379 0.61 11.91 7.61
N ILE A 380 1.45 11.85 6.57
CA ILE A 380 2.87 11.49 6.73
C ILE A 380 3.62 12.56 7.52
N VAL A 381 3.33 13.84 7.27
CA VAL A 381 3.91 14.96 8.05
C VAL A 381 3.43 14.93 9.50
N ALA A 382 2.14 14.73 9.73
CA ALA A 382 1.58 14.59 11.08
C ALA A 382 2.24 13.46 11.85
N PHE A 383 2.39 12.30 11.21
CA PHE A 383 3.07 11.14 11.78
C PHE A 383 4.55 11.42 12.10
N ALA A 384 5.28 12.07 11.18
CA ALA A 384 6.67 12.46 11.43
C ALA A 384 6.80 13.42 12.63
N ILE A 385 5.89 14.38 12.76
CA ILE A 385 5.84 15.30 13.91
C ILE A 385 5.58 14.51 15.20
N THR A 386 4.64 13.57 15.21
CA THR A 386 4.35 12.70 16.36
C THR A 386 5.60 11.94 16.82
N LEU A 387 6.34 11.32 15.89
CA LEU A 387 7.59 10.62 16.23
C LEU A 387 8.66 11.55 16.77
N LEU A 388 8.84 12.72 16.14
CA LEU A 388 9.79 13.73 16.62
C LEU A 388 9.46 14.18 18.04
N CYS A 389 8.20 14.56 18.31
CA CYS A 389 7.76 14.99 19.64
C CYS A 389 8.01 13.92 20.71
N ARG A 390 7.86 12.65 20.34
CA ARG A 390 8.04 11.52 21.25
C ARG A 390 9.51 11.30 21.61
N PHE A 391 10.40 11.33 20.61
CA PHE A 391 11.82 10.99 20.79
C PHE A 391 12.74 12.21 20.98
N SER A 392 12.19 13.44 21.06
CA SER A 392 12.96 14.65 21.38
C SER A 392 13.13 14.86 22.90
N ASP A 393 14.26 15.44 23.29
CA ASP A 393 14.65 15.78 24.67
C ASP A 393 13.67 16.74 25.38
N GLU A 394 13.82 16.87 26.70
CA GLU A 394 12.97 17.67 27.58
C GLU A 394 12.92 19.17 27.23
N ASP A 395 13.93 19.70 26.51
CA ASP A 395 13.98 21.11 26.06
C ASP A 395 12.84 21.49 25.09
N MET A 396 12.13 20.50 24.54
CA MET A 396 10.95 20.68 23.68
C MET A 396 9.62 20.63 24.48
N PHE A 397 9.63 20.77 25.81
CA PHE A 397 8.43 20.68 26.65
C PHE A 397 7.32 21.68 26.24
N ALA A 398 7.67 22.96 26.05
CA ALA A 398 6.72 23.99 25.59
C ALA A 398 6.09 23.66 24.23
N PHE A 399 6.80 22.89 23.40
CA PHE A 399 6.31 22.41 22.11
C PHE A 399 5.36 21.22 22.27
N LYS A 400 5.70 20.23 23.10
CA LYS A 400 4.81 19.10 23.43
C LYS A 400 3.48 19.56 24.07
N GLU A 401 3.47 20.72 24.73
CA GLU A 401 2.26 21.26 25.34
C GLU A 401 1.26 21.92 24.39
N HIS A 402 1.66 22.22 23.15
CA HIS A 402 0.80 22.88 22.17
C HIS A 402 -0.46 22.03 21.88
N MET A 403 -1.66 22.63 21.91
CA MET A 403 -2.94 21.90 21.82
C MET A 403 -3.04 21.00 20.57
N VAL A 404 -2.53 21.47 19.43
CA VAL A 404 -2.49 20.71 18.18
C VAL A 404 -1.63 19.44 18.30
N ILE A 405 -0.53 19.50 19.05
CA ILE A 405 0.40 18.38 19.21
C ILE A 405 -0.15 17.37 20.20
N LYS A 406 -0.78 17.82 21.28
CA LYS A 406 -1.57 16.93 22.15
C LYS A 406 -2.64 16.18 21.37
N LEU A 407 -3.36 16.87 20.47
CA LEU A 407 -4.35 16.22 19.59
C LEU A 407 -3.68 15.19 18.67
N LEU A 408 -2.54 15.51 18.06
CA LEU A 408 -1.79 14.56 17.22
C LEU A 408 -1.34 13.32 17.98
N MET A 409 -0.79 13.50 19.19
CA MET A 409 -0.36 12.40 20.05
C MET A 409 -1.56 11.52 20.47
N ASN A 410 -2.71 12.13 20.75
CA ASN A 410 -3.94 11.39 21.08
C ASN A 410 -4.52 10.66 19.85
N CYS A 411 -4.49 11.26 18.67
CA CYS A 411 -4.92 10.60 17.44
C CYS A 411 -3.99 9.43 17.07
N ALA A 412 -2.69 9.59 17.30
CA ALA A 412 -1.72 8.52 17.12
C ALA A 412 -1.96 7.38 18.12
N SER A 413 -2.21 7.69 19.41
CA SER A 413 -2.47 6.70 20.46
C SER A 413 -3.72 5.87 20.26
N CYS A 414 -4.71 6.45 19.59
CA CYS A 414 -5.94 5.77 19.21
C CYS A 414 -5.88 5.17 17.79
N TYR A 415 -4.74 5.21 17.10
CA TYR A 415 -4.65 4.64 15.76
C TYR A 415 -4.87 3.13 15.81
N ARG A 416 -5.57 2.63 14.80
CA ARG A 416 -5.80 1.20 14.57
C ARG A 416 -5.59 0.98 13.09
N SER A 417 -4.91 -0.10 12.71
CA SER A 417 -4.76 -0.43 11.29
C SER A 417 -6.12 -0.39 10.57
N ARG A 418 -6.16 0.24 9.40
CA ARG A 418 -7.35 0.40 8.55
C ARG A 418 -7.29 -0.49 7.31
N PHE A 419 -6.09 -0.72 6.76
CA PHE A 419 -5.89 -1.49 5.52
C PHE A 419 -5.57 -2.98 5.76
N HIS A 420 -5.27 -3.39 6.99
CA HIS A 420 -5.05 -4.81 7.29
C HIS A 420 -6.33 -5.66 7.07
N PRO A 421 -6.23 -6.94 6.64
CA PRO A 421 -7.38 -7.79 6.34
C PRO A 421 -8.35 -7.97 7.51
N ILE A 422 -7.86 -7.93 8.75
CA ILE A 422 -8.67 -7.97 9.98
C ILE A 422 -9.60 -6.74 10.03
N SER A 423 -9.04 -5.55 9.86
CA SER A 423 -9.77 -4.28 9.93
C SER A 423 -10.72 -4.12 8.74
N ARG A 424 -10.29 -4.57 7.55
CA ARG A 424 -11.16 -4.65 6.37
C ARG A 424 -12.34 -5.60 6.60
N LEU A 425 -12.12 -6.76 7.21
CA LEU A 425 -13.20 -7.68 7.57
C LEU A 425 -14.16 -7.02 8.57
N LYS A 426 -13.66 -6.34 9.61
CA LYS A 426 -14.52 -5.60 10.55
C LYS A 426 -15.42 -4.59 9.84
N LYS A 427 -14.85 -3.81 8.92
CA LYS A 427 -15.60 -2.84 8.12
C LYS A 427 -16.64 -3.52 7.22
N GLN A 428 -16.26 -4.57 6.50
CA GLN A 428 -17.16 -5.33 5.63
C GLN A 428 -18.33 -5.94 6.41
N VAL A 429 -18.06 -6.47 7.60
CA VAL A 429 -19.09 -7.02 8.48
C VAL A 429 -20.03 -5.93 8.95
N LEU A 430 -19.51 -4.75 9.35
CA LEU A 430 -20.31 -3.61 9.75
C LEU A 430 -21.19 -3.07 8.61
N GLU A 431 -20.67 -2.95 7.39
CA GLU A 431 -21.42 -2.52 6.21
C GLU A 431 -22.49 -3.53 5.80
N CYS A 432 -22.16 -4.82 5.83
CA CYS A 432 -23.10 -5.91 5.60
C CYS A 432 -24.27 -5.83 6.59
N MET A 433 -23.96 -5.64 7.87
CA MET A 433 -24.97 -5.48 8.91
C MET A 433 -25.86 -4.25 8.70
N LYS A 434 -25.27 -3.08 8.43
CA LYS A 434 -26.04 -1.86 8.14
C LYS A 434 -27.01 -2.09 6.99
N SER A 435 -26.57 -2.77 5.93
CA SER A 435 -27.43 -3.12 4.79
C SER A 435 -28.59 -4.03 5.20
N ILE A 436 -28.35 -5.03 6.06
CA ILE A 436 -29.39 -5.95 6.53
C ILE A 436 -30.38 -5.27 7.49
N HIS A 437 -29.91 -4.32 8.29
CA HIS A 437 -30.77 -3.52 9.17
C HIS A 437 -31.79 -2.66 8.41
N LEU A 438 -31.59 -2.41 7.11
CA LEU A 438 -32.55 -1.72 6.25
C LEU A 438 -33.69 -2.62 5.75
N TRP A 439 -33.59 -3.94 5.94
CA TRP A 439 -34.60 -4.88 5.43
C TRP A 439 -36.00 -4.71 6.05
N PRO A 440 -36.15 -4.47 7.37
CA PRO A 440 -37.45 -4.20 7.97
C PRO A 440 -38.09 -2.90 7.47
N GLU A 441 -37.31 -1.98 6.90
CA GLU A 441 -37.75 -0.70 6.36
C GLU A 441 -38.06 -0.75 4.86
N LEU A 442 -37.96 -1.93 4.24
CA LEU A 442 -38.24 -2.09 2.81
C LEU A 442 -39.71 -1.78 2.49
N PRO A 443 -40.00 -1.18 1.33
CA PRO A 443 -41.33 -0.75 0.99
C PRO A 443 -42.29 -1.94 0.82
N THR A 444 -43.26 -2.03 1.72
CA THR A 444 -44.29 -3.06 1.73
C THR A 444 -45.52 -2.63 0.92
N VAL A 445 -46.16 -3.58 0.25
CA VAL A 445 -47.43 -3.32 -0.45
C VAL A 445 -48.57 -3.24 0.59
N PRO A 446 -49.48 -2.25 0.52
CA PRO A 446 -50.59 -2.13 1.46
C PRO A 446 -51.49 -3.38 1.48
N GLU A 447 -51.90 -3.82 2.68
CA GLU A 447 -52.65 -5.06 2.92
C GLU A 447 -53.95 -5.18 2.11
N GLU A 448 -54.60 -4.04 1.80
CA GLU A 448 -55.81 -3.95 0.98
C GLU A 448 -55.63 -4.53 -0.44
N HIS A 449 -54.41 -4.49 -0.98
CA HIS A 449 -54.07 -5.03 -2.29
C HIS A 449 -53.58 -6.49 -2.27
N VAL A 450 -53.30 -7.04 -1.07
CA VAL A 450 -52.81 -8.41 -0.87
C VAL A 450 -53.95 -9.40 -0.71
N GLN A 451 -55.04 -8.97 -0.05
CA GLN A 451 -56.24 -9.80 0.20
C GLN A 451 -56.99 -10.23 -1.09
N THR A 452 -56.73 -9.57 -2.22
CA THR A 452 -57.34 -9.92 -3.51
C THR A 452 -56.73 -11.16 -4.16
N ILE A 453 -55.60 -11.68 -3.65
CA ILE A 453 -54.88 -12.83 -4.19
C ILE A 453 -54.96 -13.99 -3.18
N LYS A 454 -56.00 -14.83 -3.33
CA LYS A 454 -56.16 -16.05 -2.52
C LYS A 454 -55.07 -17.08 -2.86
N GLY A 455 -54.38 -17.62 -1.84
CA GLY A 455 -53.55 -18.83 -1.97
C GLY A 455 -52.15 -18.79 -1.33
N LEU A 456 -51.95 -18.07 -0.22
CA LEU A 456 -50.71 -18.10 0.56
C LEU A 456 -50.98 -18.72 1.94
N GLU A 457 -51.05 -20.05 1.99
CA GLU A 457 -50.95 -20.79 3.25
C GLU A 457 -49.47 -20.86 3.67
N GLY A 458 -49.19 -20.50 4.93
CA GLY A 458 -47.86 -20.52 5.52
C GLY A 458 -47.38 -21.95 5.75
N ASN A 459 -46.19 -22.29 5.24
CA ASN A 459 -45.58 -23.61 5.45
C ASN A 459 -44.99 -23.70 6.88
N ALA A 460 -45.32 -24.77 7.60
CA ALA A 460 -44.80 -25.12 8.93
C ALA A 460 -43.26 -25.33 8.99
N GLU A 461 -42.57 -25.31 7.85
CA GLU A 461 -41.10 -25.47 7.76
C GLU A 461 -40.32 -24.26 8.32
N GLY A 462 -40.89 -23.06 8.28
CA GLY A 462 -40.25 -21.87 8.87
C GLY A 462 -40.09 -21.98 10.39
N SER A 463 -41.00 -22.68 11.06
CA SER A 463 -41.05 -22.85 12.52
C SER A 463 -39.90 -23.71 13.06
N THR A 464 -39.44 -24.71 12.29
CA THR A 464 -38.34 -25.60 12.70
C THR A 464 -36.98 -24.91 12.62
N LEU A 465 -36.79 -24.00 11.65
CA LEU A 465 -35.56 -23.25 11.47
C LEU A 465 -35.33 -22.25 12.62
N ILE A 466 -36.39 -21.55 13.01
CA ILE A 466 -36.41 -20.60 14.12
C ILE A 466 -35.89 -21.21 15.42
N LEU A 467 -36.11 -22.52 15.63
CA LEU A 467 -35.65 -23.25 16.82
C LEU A 467 -34.21 -23.78 16.73
N MET A 468 -33.68 -24.04 15.52
CA MET A 468 -32.31 -24.56 15.35
C MET A 468 -31.23 -23.47 15.56
N ILE A 469 -31.56 -22.21 15.31
CA ILE A 469 -30.62 -21.09 15.35
C ILE A 469 -30.16 -20.77 16.78
N PRO A 470 -31.05 -20.61 17.80
CA PRO A 470 -30.64 -20.39 19.18
C PRO A 470 -29.77 -21.52 19.72
N GLU A 471 -30.02 -22.76 19.30
CA GLU A 471 -29.27 -23.95 19.72
C GLU A 471 -27.83 -23.93 19.17
N ILE A 472 -27.65 -23.62 17.88
CA ILE A 472 -26.32 -23.46 17.27
C ILE A 472 -25.55 -22.31 17.94
N ILE A 473 -26.23 -21.20 18.23
CA ILE A 473 -25.57 -20.03 18.84
C ILE A 473 -25.24 -20.29 20.31
N SER A 474 -26.08 -21.01 21.05
CA SER A 474 -25.77 -21.47 22.41
C SER A 474 -24.56 -22.40 22.43
N GLN A 475 -24.46 -23.34 21.49
CA GLN A 475 -23.27 -24.20 21.34
C GLN A 475 -22.01 -23.38 21.02
N LEU A 476 -22.11 -22.36 20.17
CA LEU A 476 -20.99 -21.45 19.87
C LEU A 476 -20.60 -20.58 21.07
N ARG A 477 -21.56 -20.17 21.91
CA ARG A 477 -21.29 -19.39 23.15
C ARG A 477 -20.44 -20.17 24.16
N GLN A 478 -20.55 -21.50 24.21
CA GLN A 478 -19.77 -22.34 25.14
C GLN A 478 -18.26 -22.28 24.88
N TYR A 479 -17.84 -21.81 23.70
CA TYR A 479 -16.44 -21.61 23.37
C TYR A 479 -15.92 -20.19 23.68
N MET A 480 -16.76 -19.30 24.23
CA MET A 480 -16.33 -17.93 24.60
C MET A 480 -15.50 -17.90 25.90
N PRO A 481 -14.54 -16.95 26.01
CA PRO A 481 -13.90 -16.63 27.28
C PRO A 481 -14.92 -16.19 28.34
N GLN A 482 -14.73 -16.61 29.60
CA GLN A 482 -15.68 -16.41 30.70
C GLN A 482 -16.11 -14.94 30.94
N ASN A 483 -15.31 -13.97 30.50
CA ASN A 483 -15.57 -12.53 30.64
C ASN A 483 -16.74 -12.00 29.78
N CYS A 484 -17.36 -12.83 28.93
CA CYS A 484 -18.44 -12.40 28.03
C CYS A 484 -19.76 -13.15 28.25
N SER A 485 -19.84 -13.97 29.30
CA SER A 485 -20.97 -14.85 29.65
C SER A 485 -22.16 -14.12 30.30
N GLY A 486 -22.31 -12.81 30.04
CA GLY A 486 -23.08 -11.92 30.89
C GLY A 486 -24.59 -11.78 30.61
N SER A 487 -25.16 -12.36 29.54
CA SER A 487 -26.62 -12.37 29.42
C SER A 487 -27.20 -13.58 28.69
N ASP A 488 -28.10 -14.26 29.40
CA ASP A 488 -29.02 -15.29 28.91
C ASP A 488 -30.14 -14.72 28.02
N ASP A 489 -29.98 -13.49 27.49
CA ASP A 489 -31.02 -12.88 26.68
C ASP A 489 -31.09 -13.53 25.28
N PRO A 490 -32.31 -13.79 24.78
CA PRO A 490 -32.53 -14.23 23.41
C PRO A 490 -31.96 -13.20 22.43
N ILE A 491 -31.44 -13.67 21.30
CA ILE A 491 -30.75 -12.87 20.27
C ILE A 491 -31.72 -11.83 19.70
N ASN A 492 -31.76 -10.67 20.35
CA ASN A 492 -32.51 -9.50 19.91
C ASN A 492 -31.57 -8.57 19.12
N SER A 493 -32.16 -7.65 18.35
CA SER A 493 -31.45 -6.54 17.68
C SER A 493 -30.45 -5.84 18.61
N VAL A 494 -30.83 -5.69 19.89
CA VAL A 494 -30.03 -5.07 20.96
C VAL A 494 -28.74 -5.83 21.30
N LEU A 495 -28.73 -7.16 21.29
CA LEU A 495 -27.50 -7.95 21.51
C LEU A 495 -26.55 -7.81 20.32
N THR A 496 -27.08 -7.74 19.11
CA THR A 496 -26.30 -7.59 17.88
C THR A 496 -25.61 -6.21 17.84
N GLU A 497 -26.31 -5.15 18.27
CA GLU A 497 -25.75 -3.80 18.43
C GLU A 497 -24.68 -3.69 19.53
N ARG A 498 -24.86 -4.39 20.66
CA ARG A 498 -23.85 -4.46 21.73
C ARG A 498 -22.60 -5.20 21.28
N LEU A 499 -22.76 -6.34 20.60
CA LEU A 499 -21.64 -7.12 20.04
C LEU A 499 -20.91 -6.35 18.93
N LEU A 500 -21.63 -5.54 18.14
CA LEU A 500 -21.02 -4.62 17.18
C LEU A 500 -20.14 -3.57 17.84
N THR A 501 -20.63 -2.95 18.92
CA THR A 501 -19.86 -1.97 19.68
C THR A 501 -18.60 -2.62 20.26
N GLU A 502 -18.71 -3.81 20.85
CA GLU A 502 -17.56 -4.57 21.34
C GLU A 502 -16.55 -4.92 20.22
N LEU A 503 -17.00 -5.27 19.01
CA LEU A 503 -16.10 -5.54 17.88
C LEU A 503 -15.33 -4.31 17.41
N CYS A 504 -16.03 -3.19 17.35
CA CYS A 504 -15.44 -1.90 17.03
C CYS A 504 -14.39 -1.53 18.09
N ASP A 505 -14.66 -1.83 19.36
CA ASP A 505 -13.79 -1.46 20.49
C ASP A 505 -12.61 -2.42 20.69
N THR A 506 -12.73 -3.70 20.32
CA THR A 506 -11.67 -4.71 20.49
C THR A 506 -10.44 -4.39 19.63
N HIS A 507 -9.33 -4.02 20.26
CA HIS A 507 -8.05 -3.86 19.57
C HIS A 507 -7.43 -5.23 19.26
N ILE A 508 -6.99 -5.45 18.03
CA ILE A 508 -6.30 -6.69 17.61
C ILE A 508 -4.98 -6.28 16.99
N CYS A 509 -3.87 -6.74 17.60
CA CYS A 509 -2.54 -6.47 17.08
C CYS A 509 -2.40 -7.10 15.68
N THR A 510 -2.14 -6.27 14.68
CA THR A 510 -2.04 -6.70 13.27
C THR A 510 -0.63 -7.12 12.87
N LEU A 511 0.38 -6.57 13.56
CA LEU A 511 1.79 -6.88 13.39
C LEU A 511 2.02 -8.34 13.84
N TYR A 512 2.50 -9.19 12.94
CA TYR A 512 2.79 -10.62 13.17
C TYR A 512 1.61 -11.61 13.10
N SER A 513 0.52 -11.26 12.42
CA SER A 513 -0.57 -12.21 12.16
C SER A 513 -0.07 -13.52 11.50
N PRO A 514 -0.25 -14.70 12.12
CA PRO A 514 0.20 -15.98 11.54
C PRO A 514 -0.45 -16.28 10.18
N ARG A 515 0.25 -16.99 9.28
CA ARG A 515 -0.29 -17.38 7.96
C ARG A 515 -1.64 -18.12 8.02
N PRO A 516 -1.87 -19.09 8.92
CA PRO A 516 -3.18 -19.74 9.04
C PRO A 516 -4.34 -18.78 9.37
N VAL A 517 -4.05 -17.71 10.13
CA VAL A 517 -5.01 -16.64 10.45
C VAL A 517 -5.41 -15.89 9.19
N LEU A 518 -4.41 -15.52 8.37
CA LEU A 518 -4.62 -14.81 7.10
C LEU A 518 -5.43 -15.66 6.10
N GLU A 519 -5.17 -16.97 6.02
CA GLU A 519 -5.92 -17.88 5.16
C GLU A 519 -7.40 -17.97 5.55
N ILE A 520 -7.70 -18.01 6.86
CA ILE A 520 -9.08 -17.97 7.36
C ILE A 520 -9.73 -16.61 7.07
N LEU A 521 -9.00 -15.50 7.27
CA LEU A 521 -9.48 -14.14 6.98
C LEU A 521 -9.89 -13.98 5.52
N VAL A 522 -9.11 -14.52 4.58
CA VAL A 522 -9.47 -14.47 3.15
C VAL A 522 -10.82 -15.13 2.89
N VAL A 523 -11.09 -16.29 3.51
CA VAL A 523 -12.38 -16.99 3.36
C VAL A 523 -13.50 -16.20 4.02
N LEU A 524 -13.30 -15.68 5.23
CA LEU A 524 -14.30 -14.86 5.92
C LEU A 524 -14.65 -13.58 5.14
N ARG A 525 -13.66 -12.89 4.56
CA ARG A 525 -13.89 -11.71 3.71
C ARG A 525 -14.76 -12.06 2.50
N LYS A 526 -14.46 -13.17 1.82
CA LYS A 526 -15.27 -13.65 0.68
C LYS A 526 -16.73 -13.91 1.09
N ILE A 527 -16.94 -14.59 2.22
CA ILE A 527 -18.29 -14.83 2.76
C ILE A 527 -18.98 -13.49 3.05
N SER A 528 -18.30 -12.54 3.71
CA SER A 528 -18.87 -11.22 4.01
C SER A 528 -19.28 -10.45 2.76
N THR A 529 -18.44 -10.44 1.72
CA THR A 529 -18.75 -9.80 0.43
C THR A 529 -19.97 -10.43 -0.23
N GLN A 530 -20.09 -11.76 -0.20
CA GLN A 530 -21.24 -12.46 -0.77
C GLN A 530 -22.52 -12.17 0.01
N CYS A 531 -22.48 -12.18 1.35
CA CYS A 531 -23.62 -11.79 2.18
C CYS A 531 -24.09 -10.36 1.89
N HIS A 532 -23.15 -9.42 1.77
CA HIS A 532 -23.48 -8.03 1.43
C HIS A 532 -24.10 -7.92 0.04
N GLN A 533 -23.55 -8.63 -0.96
CA GLN A 533 -24.10 -8.67 -2.32
C GLN A 533 -25.52 -9.24 -2.35
N VAL A 534 -25.83 -10.29 -1.57
CA VAL A 534 -27.20 -10.79 -1.45
C VAL A 534 -28.11 -9.70 -0.88
N SER A 535 -27.65 -8.97 0.15
CA SER A 535 -28.40 -7.86 0.74
C SER A 535 -28.70 -6.76 -0.28
N GLU A 536 -27.72 -6.31 -1.05
CA GLU A 536 -27.95 -5.32 -2.11
C GLU A 536 -28.91 -5.83 -3.19
N GLN A 537 -28.80 -7.11 -3.60
CA GLN A 537 -29.72 -7.71 -4.57
C GLN A 537 -31.16 -7.76 -4.05
N VAL A 538 -31.35 -8.10 -2.78
CA VAL A 538 -32.67 -8.14 -2.12
C VAL A 538 -33.27 -6.73 -2.08
N ILE A 539 -32.51 -5.74 -1.62
CA ILE A 539 -32.94 -4.34 -1.52
C ILE A 539 -33.29 -3.79 -2.92
N ALA A 540 -32.37 -3.90 -3.88
CA ALA A 540 -32.58 -3.40 -5.23
C ALA A 540 -33.77 -4.10 -5.93
N SER A 541 -33.94 -5.41 -5.74
CA SER A 541 -35.08 -6.15 -6.29
C SER A 541 -36.39 -5.73 -5.64
N ALA A 542 -36.41 -5.53 -4.32
CA ALA A 542 -37.58 -5.06 -3.59
C ALA A 542 -38.00 -3.67 -4.05
N GLU A 543 -37.08 -2.71 -4.13
CA GLU A 543 -37.35 -1.34 -4.57
C GLU A 543 -37.80 -1.27 -6.03
N LEU A 544 -37.12 -1.98 -6.94
CA LEU A 544 -37.45 -1.99 -8.36
C LEU A 544 -38.86 -2.57 -8.57
N ARG A 545 -39.17 -3.68 -7.92
CA ARG A 545 -40.49 -4.32 -8.03
C ARG A 545 -41.58 -3.46 -7.38
N TYR A 546 -41.29 -2.79 -6.27
CA TYR A 546 -42.20 -1.84 -5.66
C TYR A 546 -42.53 -0.66 -6.60
N LYS A 547 -41.51 -0.05 -7.22
CA LYS A 547 -41.69 1.02 -8.22
C LYS A 547 -42.53 0.57 -9.42
N GLN A 548 -42.28 -0.65 -9.92
CA GLN A 548 -43.07 -1.22 -11.02
C GLN A 548 -44.52 -1.57 -10.59
N TRP A 549 -44.74 -1.85 -9.31
CA TRP A 549 -46.06 -2.09 -8.74
C TRP A 549 -46.88 -0.80 -8.71
N ILE A 550 -46.29 0.28 -8.17
CA ILE A 550 -46.90 1.62 -8.15
C ILE A 550 -47.23 2.09 -9.57
N ASN A 551 -46.28 1.94 -10.50
CA ASN A 551 -46.44 2.38 -11.88
C ASN A 551 -47.37 1.46 -12.72
N LYS A 552 -47.97 0.43 -12.10
CA LYS A 552 -48.87 -0.58 -12.73
C LYS A 552 -48.27 -1.31 -13.93
N THR A 553 -46.94 -1.33 -14.08
CA THR A 553 -46.24 -1.97 -15.20
C THR A 553 -45.97 -3.47 -14.98
N LEU A 554 -46.16 -3.97 -13.75
CA LEU A 554 -46.01 -5.40 -13.42
C LEU A 554 -47.14 -6.27 -13.98
N ARG A 555 -46.78 -7.35 -14.70
CA ARG A 555 -47.71 -8.40 -15.15
C ARG A 555 -48.14 -9.28 -13.97
N SER A 556 -49.33 -9.89 -14.04
CA SER A 556 -49.93 -10.70 -12.94
C SER A 556 -49.00 -11.78 -12.37
N ARG A 557 -48.25 -12.51 -13.20
CA ARG A 557 -47.27 -13.53 -12.75
C ARG A 557 -46.10 -12.92 -11.97
N GLN A 558 -45.65 -11.72 -12.34
CA GLN A 558 -44.57 -11.02 -11.65
C GLN A 558 -45.05 -10.41 -10.32
N ARG A 559 -46.33 -10.01 -10.24
CA ARG A 559 -46.99 -9.59 -8.99
C ARG A 559 -47.05 -10.73 -7.97
N HIS A 560 -47.43 -11.93 -8.41
CA HIS A 560 -47.42 -13.13 -7.54
C HIS A 560 -46.01 -13.49 -7.07
N ASN A 561 -45.00 -13.43 -7.95
CA ASN A 561 -43.61 -13.68 -7.55
C ASN A 561 -43.08 -12.63 -6.56
N TYR A 562 -43.48 -11.37 -6.71
CA TYR A 562 -43.10 -10.31 -5.78
C TYR A 562 -43.76 -10.46 -4.41
N LEU A 563 -45.06 -10.80 -4.35
CA LEU A 563 -45.73 -11.11 -3.09
C LEU A 563 -45.20 -12.38 -2.43
N ARG A 564 -44.83 -13.40 -3.20
CA ARG A 564 -44.11 -14.57 -2.67
C ARG A 564 -42.76 -14.16 -2.10
N MET A 565 -42.00 -13.33 -2.79
CA MET A 565 -40.74 -12.79 -2.27
C MET A 565 -40.95 -12.01 -0.97
N LEU A 566 -41.95 -11.13 -0.89
CA LEU A 566 -42.26 -10.35 0.31
C LEU A 566 -42.75 -11.21 1.49
N ASN A 567 -43.62 -12.19 1.26
CA ASN A 567 -44.04 -13.13 2.32
C ASN A 567 -42.88 -14.03 2.75
N ARG A 568 -42.07 -14.48 1.80
CA ARG A 568 -40.86 -15.23 2.09
C ARG A 568 -39.81 -14.37 2.78
N LEU A 569 -39.81 -13.04 2.59
CA LEU A 569 -39.04 -11.99 3.30
C LEU A 569 -39.60 -11.73 4.72
N ALA A 570 -40.91 -11.83 4.92
CA ALA A 570 -41.53 -11.71 6.24
C ALA A 570 -41.27 -12.96 7.12
N ASP A 571 -41.17 -14.14 6.51
CA ASP A 571 -40.73 -15.40 7.16
C ASP A 571 -39.18 -15.43 7.43
N ILE A 572 -38.43 -14.38 7.06
CA ILE A 572 -36.95 -14.27 7.18
C ILE A 572 -36.48 -13.86 8.58
N SER A 573 -36.96 -14.57 9.59
CA SER A 573 -36.10 -14.82 10.74
C SER A 573 -34.90 -15.69 10.32
N SER A 574 -35.11 -16.66 9.42
CA SER A 574 -34.13 -17.71 9.11
C SER A 574 -32.90 -17.25 8.28
N PHE A 575 -33.09 -16.35 7.31
CA PHE A 575 -31.97 -15.84 6.47
C PHE A 575 -31.18 -14.72 7.17
N LYS A 576 -31.86 -13.85 7.95
CA LYS A 576 -31.21 -12.96 8.93
C LYS A 576 -30.31 -13.78 9.86
N SER A 577 -30.81 -14.91 10.35
CA SER A 577 -30.06 -15.78 11.25
C SER A 577 -28.89 -16.53 10.63
N GLY A 578 -28.92 -16.87 9.33
CA GLY A 578 -27.74 -17.38 8.63
C GLY A 578 -26.58 -16.38 8.61
N ILE A 579 -26.91 -15.09 8.49
CA ILE A 579 -25.94 -14.00 8.54
C ILE A 579 -25.56 -13.64 9.99
N GLU A 580 -26.48 -13.75 10.95
CA GLU A 580 -26.17 -13.63 12.38
C GLU A 580 -25.17 -14.73 12.81
N ILE A 581 -25.34 -15.98 12.35
CA ILE A 581 -24.37 -17.06 12.60
C ILE A 581 -23.02 -16.71 11.99
N PHE A 582 -22.97 -16.15 10.77
CA PHE A 582 -21.72 -15.65 10.18
C PHE A 582 -21.10 -14.52 11.02
N PHE A 583 -21.90 -13.57 11.49
CA PHE A 583 -21.47 -12.50 12.39
C PHE A 583 -20.92 -13.04 13.70
N PHE A 584 -21.60 -14.00 14.33
CA PHE A 584 -21.11 -14.69 15.53
C PHE A 584 -19.80 -15.44 15.26
N ILE A 585 -19.64 -16.07 14.09
CA ILE A 585 -18.38 -16.73 13.70
C ILE A 585 -17.26 -15.71 13.49
N SER A 586 -17.51 -14.59 12.82
CA SER A 586 -16.54 -13.50 12.67
C SER A 586 -16.18 -12.88 14.01
N PHE A 587 -17.15 -12.69 14.89
CA PHE A 587 -16.97 -12.19 16.24
C PHE A 587 -16.10 -13.12 17.09
N PHE A 588 -16.42 -14.41 17.03
CA PHE A 588 -15.71 -15.46 17.73
C PHE A 588 -14.25 -15.58 17.21
N PHE A 589 -14.05 -15.42 15.90
CA PHE A 589 -12.71 -15.29 15.31
C PHE A 589 -11.89 -14.14 15.90
N PHE A 590 -12.52 -12.98 16.11
CA PHE A 590 -11.83 -11.82 16.67
C PHE A 590 -11.52 -11.96 18.17
N LYS A 591 -12.40 -12.60 18.96
CA LYS A 591 -12.16 -12.83 20.39
C LYS A 591 -11.17 -13.95 20.68
N SER A 592 -11.14 -15.00 19.85
CA SER A 592 -10.21 -16.13 20.02
C SER A 592 -8.93 -16.00 19.19
N PHE A 593 -8.63 -14.80 18.67
CA PHE A 593 -7.45 -14.53 17.83
C PHE A 593 -6.12 -14.98 18.44
N ASN A 594 -6.01 -14.92 19.77
CA ASN A 594 -4.80 -15.29 20.51
C ASN A 594 -4.78 -16.76 21.01
N GLU A 595 -5.88 -17.50 20.86
CA GLU A 595 -6.01 -18.86 21.40
C GLU A 595 -5.93 -19.93 20.29
N PHE A 596 -4.89 -20.77 20.36
CA PHE A 596 -4.63 -21.87 19.42
C PHE A 596 -5.78 -22.91 19.35
N SER A 597 -6.59 -23.00 20.40
CA SER A 597 -7.76 -23.90 20.52
C SER A 597 -8.83 -23.63 19.45
N PHE A 598 -9.00 -22.38 19.04
CA PHE A 598 -9.99 -21.95 18.05
C PHE A 598 -9.61 -22.37 16.62
N PHE A 599 -8.33 -22.39 16.28
CA PHE A 599 -7.83 -22.91 15.00
C PHE A 599 -8.07 -24.42 14.85
N GLY A 600 -8.11 -25.15 15.97
CA GLY A 600 -8.56 -26.54 16.00
C GLY A 600 -10.08 -26.68 15.80
N PHE A 601 -10.88 -25.70 16.23
CA PHE A 601 -12.35 -25.73 16.21
C PHE A 601 -13.00 -25.30 14.88
N ILE A 602 -12.50 -24.27 14.20
CA ILE A 602 -12.99 -23.93 12.85
C ILE A 602 -12.11 -24.61 11.80
N SER A 603 -12.57 -25.75 11.29
CA SER A 603 -11.87 -26.38 10.15
C SER A 603 -12.05 -25.53 8.88
N HIS A 604 -11.02 -25.39 8.05
CA HIS A 604 -11.15 -24.83 6.70
C HIS A 604 -12.31 -25.44 5.91
N ARG A 605 -12.64 -26.71 6.19
CA ARG A 605 -13.77 -27.44 5.59
C ARG A 605 -15.14 -26.85 5.98
N PHE A 606 -15.28 -26.38 7.22
CA PHE A 606 -16.48 -25.70 7.69
C PHE A 606 -16.66 -24.36 6.98
N LEU A 607 -15.62 -23.52 6.98
CA LEU A 607 -15.65 -22.21 6.30
C LEU A 607 -15.89 -22.33 4.79
N LYS A 608 -15.28 -23.32 4.12
CA LYS A 608 -15.56 -23.60 2.70
C LYS A 608 -17.02 -24.02 2.47
N SER A 609 -17.64 -24.73 3.42
CA SER A 609 -19.06 -25.09 3.31
C SER A 609 -19.98 -23.89 3.49
N VAL A 610 -19.61 -22.94 4.36
CA VAL A 610 -20.33 -21.66 4.53
C VAL A 610 -20.17 -20.80 3.27
N LEU A 611 -18.94 -20.70 2.73
CA LEU A 611 -18.65 -20.00 1.47
C LEU A 611 -19.46 -20.55 0.29
N GLN A 612 -19.47 -21.87 0.11
CA GLN A 612 -20.25 -22.49 -0.97
C GLN A 612 -21.74 -22.18 -0.84
N TYR A 613 -22.25 -22.13 0.39
CA TYR A 613 -23.63 -21.76 0.66
C TYR A 613 -23.90 -20.30 0.25
N THR A 614 -23.04 -19.36 0.66
CA THR A 614 -23.21 -17.94 0.31
C THR A 614 -23.04 -17.66 -1.18
N GLU A 615 -22.17 -18.39 -1.90
CA GLU A 615 -22.07 -18.33 -3.38
C GLU A 615 -23.36 -18.76 -4.09
N ASN A 616 -23.96 -19.84 -3.59
CA ASN A 616 -25.23 -20.34 -4.13
C ASN A 616 -26.38 -19.37 -3.84
N LEU A 617 -26.37 -18.72 -2.67
CA LEU A 617 -27.35 -17.69 -2.33
C LEU A 617 -27.30 -16.52 -3.31
N VAL A 618 -26.12 -15.92 -3.55
CA VAL A 618 -25.93 -14.83 -4.53
C VAL A 618 -26.49 -15.19 -5.90
N THR A 619 -26.29 -16.44 -6.31
CA THR A 619 -26.78 -16.94 -7.59
C THR A 619 -28.32 -17.00 -7.62
N TYR A 620 -28.95 -17.47 -6.54
CA TYR A 620 -30.39 -17.70 -6.49
C TYR A 620 -31.20 -16.43 -6.19
N THR A 621 -30.62 -15.47 -5.48
CA THR A 621 -31.20 -14.15 -5.20
C THR A 621 -31.00 -13.14 -6.31
N SER A 622 -30.25 -13.50 -7.36
CA SER A 622 -30.08 -12.65 -8.55
C SER A 622 -31.43 -12.33 -9.21
N PRO A 623 -31.60 -11.11 -9.75
CA PRO A 623 -32.87 -10.66 -10.35
C PRO A 623 -33.29 -11.50 -11.57
N GLU A 624 -32.35 -12.20 -12.20
CA GLU A 624 -32.58 -13.08 -13.34
C GLU A 624 -33.15 -14.45 -12.95
N LYS A 625 -32.66 -15.03 -11.84
CA LYS A 625 -33.05 -16.38 -11.41
C LYS A 625 -34.24 -16.35 -10.45
N ASN A 626 -34.21 -15.47 -9.44
CA ASN A 626 -35.32 -15.21 -8.51
C ASN A 626 -35.94 -16.50 -7.89
N LYS A 627 -35.08 -17.42 -7.43
CA LYS A 627 -35.43 -18.80 -6.99
C LYS A 627 -35.59 -18.91 -5.46
N TRP A 628 -36.54 -18.19 -4.88
CA TRP A 628 -36.70 -18.07 -3.43
C TRP A 628 -37.06 -19.37 -2.68
N ASP A 629 -37.84 -20.26 -3.28
CA ASP A 629 -38.19 -21.54 -2.64
C ASP A 629 -36.99 -22.49 -2.56
N GLU A 630 -36.12 -22.49 -3.57
CA GLU A 630 -34.87 -23.27 -3.61
C GLU A 630 -33.83 -22.71 -2.62
N THR A 631 -33.85 -21.39 -2.40
CA THR A 631 -33.02 -20.71 -1.39
C THR A 631 -33.35 -21.19 0.03
N MET A 632 -34.62 -21.42 0.36
CA MET A 632 -35.03 -21.96 1.66
C MET A 632 -34.53 -23.39 1.87
N GLU A 633 -34.68 -24.26 0.87
CA GLU A 633 -34.20 -25.64 0.96
C GLU A 633 -32.67 -25.70 1.12
N LEU A 634 -31.94 -24.84 0.42
CA LEU A 634 -30.49 -24.68 0.59
C LEU A 634 -30.11 -24.23 2.00
N THR A 635 -30.85 -23.28 2.56
CA THR A 635 -30.64 -22.75 3.92
C THR A 635 -30.80 -23.87 4.95
N ASN A 636 -31.84 -24.70 4.80
CA ASN A 636 -32.12 -25.85 5.67
C ASN A 636 -30.99 -26.89 5.62
N LYS A 637 -30.54 -27.24 4.41
CA LYS A 637 -29.42 -28.17 4.21
C LYS A 637 -28.12 -27.64 4.81
N ALA A 638 -27.86 -26.34 4.68
CA ALA A 638 -26.68 -25.70 5.23
C ALA A 638 -26.70 -25.68 6.77
N LEU A 639 -27.80 -25.24 7.39
CA LEU A 639 -27.94 -25.21 8.85
C LEU A 639 -27.85 -26.61 9.48
N THR A 640 -28.47 -27.61 8.86
CA THR A 640 -28.39 -29.02 9.32
C THR A 640 -26.95 -29.54 9.26
N LYS A 641 -26.19 -29.15 8.22
CA LYS A 641 -24.78 -29.54 8.05
C LYS A 641 -23.88 -28.83 9.07
N ILE A 642 -24.16 -27.55 9.36
CA ILE A 642 -23.46 -26.77 10.39
C ILE A 642 -23.66 -27.41 11.77
N ARG A 643 -24.91 -27.75 12.12
CA ARG A 643 -25.25 -28.46 13.37
C ARG A 643 -24.47 -29.77 13.54
N LYS A 644 -24.48 -30.64 12.51
CA LYS A 644 -23.75 -31.93 12.53
C LYS A 644 -22.23 -31.79 12.71
N ILE A 645 -21.64 -30.71 12.21
CA ILE A 645 -20.20 -30.45 12.37
C ILE A 645 -19.89 -29.96 13.80
N SER A 646 -20.77 -29.13 14.36
CA SER A 646 -20.69 -28.67 15.76
C SER A 646 -20.76 -29.86 16.73
N ASP A 647 -21.79 -30.70 16.59
CA ASP A 647 -22.02 -31.85 17.47
C ASP A 647 -20.84 -32.86 17.46
N ARG A 648 -20.26 -33.12 16.28
CA ARG A 648 -19.09 -34.02 16.14
C ARG A 648 -17.83 -33.49 16.82
N LYS A 649 -17.61 -32.18 16.83
CA LYS A 649 -16.43 -31.59 17.48
C LYS A 649 -16.59 -31.51 18.99
N LEU A 650 -17.80 -31.22 19.46
CA LEU A 650 -18.15 -31.24 20.88
C LEU A 650 -17.90 -32.64 21.49
N MET A 651 -18.29 -33.70 20.77
CA MET A 651 -17.96 -35.08 21.17
C MET A 651 -16.45 -35.39 21.18
N LEU A 652 -15.70 -34.95 20.17
CA LEU A 652 -14.25 -35.18 20.10
C LEU A 652 -13.46 -34.46 21.20
N MET A 653 -13.95 -33.30 21.67
CA MET A 653 -13.33 -32.57 22.78
C MET A 653 -13.64 -33.18 24.14
N GLN A 654 -14.86 -33.69 24.35
CA GLN A 654 -15.23 -34.42 25.57
C GLN A 654 -14.50 -35.77 25.73
N LEU A 655 -13.99 -36.33 24.62
CA LEU A 655 -13.16 -37.54 24.61
C LEU A 655 -11.66 -37.26 24.81
N ALA A 656 -11.23 -35.99 24.74
CA ALA A 656 -9.84 -35.57 24.84
C ALA A 656 -9.49 -34.91 26.19
N THR A 657 -10.49 -34.65 27.03
CA THR A 657 -10.39 -34.39 28.47
C THR A 657 -10.50 -35.69 29.25
#